data_AF-R6NQK2-F1
#
_entry.id   AF-R6NQK2-F1
#
_cell.length_a   1.000
_cell.length_b   1.000
_cell.length_c   1.000
_cell.angle_alpha   90.00
_cell.angle_beta   90.00
_cell.angle_gamma   90.00
#
_symmetry.space_group_name_H-M   'P 1'
#
loop_
_entity.id
_entity.type
_entity.pdbx_description
1 polymer ?
#
loop_
_entity_poly.entity_id
_entity_poly.type
_entity_poly.pdbx_seq_one_letter_code
_entity_poly.pdbx_strand_id
1 'polypeptide(L)'
;MQSTMYDKLLLLPLFQGLCKEDFTAILEKVRLHFQKYTAGSCIVKQGDYCNNIIFILQGETRAESADQAYHYTIHETLKSPQIIEPYSLFGMYPQYTASYYAHTNVNAVTIDKAYILSELNKYEIFQLNYLNMLSNRAQTVYRKLKSPHASDTLEKIINFMLLRCITPAGEKKLQIRMEDLAEQIDDTRINVSKVLNELKNEGIIRLSRRVIEIPDMEALSHYKENKKKLFMENPFLQPYNTPHGTVPFDKISLVHYEPAIREGMNQEDEEINAIVTNPEKPTFNNTILALEQSGELLERVTTVMFNLMSAETSDELEAIAEKMMPLLSEHSNNISLNEDLFKRIKAVYDERETLELTAEERRLLEKTYDGFVRNGANLSAKDKATFRKISMELSTLTLRFSQNHLKETNNYELVLDSEEQLKGLPESAIEAAAHTAKEKGKSGWVITLQAPSYVPFMKYCDDRNLRRELYMAYNTQCMHDNEQNNLEIVKQLVNLRMQLAQLLGFKDYADYALRKRMAENSDNVYRLLDQLLEAYTPTAHKEVEEVEALAKKLEGDDFKLMPWDFSYYSEKLKNEKFNFDEEILRPYFELSRVKEGVFGLATRLYGISFKENKNIPVYHPDVQAYEVYDKDGSYLAVLYTDFHPRAGKRSGAWMTSYKEQWIEADGTNSRPHVSVTMNFTKPTPDKPALLTFSEVNTFLHEFGHALHGIFANTRFKSMSGTNVYWDFVELPSQIMENFAIEKDFLNTFACHYQTNEPIPEDLLQRVIDASNFNVAYACLRQLSFGFLDMAWYTRRESFEGDVREYEHEAWKRTQLLPQIEDTCMTVQFGHIMSGGYSAGYYSYKWAEVLDADAFSVFKEKGIFNKNVAQSFRDNILSKGGTEHPMVLYKRFRGQEPTIDALLKRNGIK
;
A
#
# COMPACT_ATOMS: atom_id res chain seq x y z
N MET A 1 17.69 -67.94 -21.53
CA MET A 1 16.75 -66.91 -21.04
C MET A 1 15.32 -67.45 -21.05
N GLN A 2 15.06 -68.45 -20.22
CA GLN A 2 13.72 -68.81 -19.75
C GLN A 2 13.69 -68.37 -18.28
N SER A 3 13.29 -67.13 -18.01
CA SER A 3 12.71 -66.82 -16.69
C SER A 3 11.38 -67.55 -16.69
N THR A 4 11.36 -68.69 -16.01
CA THR A 4 10.28 -69.65 -16.09
C THR A 4 9.06 -69.06 -15.38
N MET A 5 7.88 -69.43 -15.84
CA MET A 5 6.57 -69.15 -15.25
C MET A 5 6.53 -69.18 -13.70
N TYR A 6 7.41 -69.99 -13.09
CA TYR A 6 7.70 -70.07 -11.66
C TYR A 6 8.07 -68.72 -11.00
N ASP A 7 8.96 -67.93 -11.60
CA ASP A 7 9.41 -66.66 -11.00
C ASP A 7 8.25 -65.65 -10.91
N LYS A 8 7.37 -65.64 -11.92
CA LYS A 8 6.19 -64.77 -11.94
C LYS A 8 5.11 -65.22 -10.97
N LEU A 9 5.00 -66.53 -10.71
CA LEU A 9 4.04 -67.05 -9.74
C LEU A 9 4.50 -66.79 -8.29
N LEU A 10 5.82 -66.80 -8.01
CA LEU A 10 6.36 -66.42 -6.69
C LEU A 10 6.10 -64.95 -6.33
N LEU A 11 5.87 -64.09 -7.32
CA LEU A 11 5.48 -62.69 -7.12
C LEU A 11 4.00 -62.52 -6.74
N LEU A 12 3.18 -63.58 -6.83
CA LEU A 12 1.80 -63.47 -6.42
C LEU A 12 1.71 -63.31 -4.90
N PRO A 13 0.82 -62.43 -4.39
CA PRO A 13 0.72 -62.13 -2.97
C PRO A 13 0.56 -63.37 -2.07
N LEU A 14 -0.06 -64.45 -2.57
CA LEU A 14 -0.27 -65.68 -1.80
C LEU A 14 1.01 -66.52 -1.63
N PHE A 15 1.93 -66.46 -2.59
CA PHE A 15 3.15 -67.28 -2.62
C PHE A 15 4.41 -66.51 -2.20
N GLN A 16 4.26 -65.24 -1.85
CA GLN A 16 5.36 -64.37 -1.49
C GLN A 16 6.10 -64.90 -0.25
N GLY A 17 7.43 -65.00 -0.34
CA GLY A 17 8.28 -65.45 0.76
C GLY A 17 8.43 -66.97 0.91
N LEU A 18 7.79 -67.78 0.05
CA LEU A 18 8.06 -69.23 0.00
C LEU A 18 9.44 -69.52 -0.58
N CYS A 19 10.14 -70.51 -0.02
CA CYS A 19 11.33 -71.06 -0.66
C CYS A 19 10.93 -71.87 -1.91
N LYS A 20 11.91 -72.09 -2.80
CA LYS A 20 11.66 -72.74 -4.10
C LYS A 20 11.24 -74.19 -3.94
N GLU A 21 11.73 -74.89 -2.91
CA GLU A 21 11.36 -76.28 -2.59
C GLU A 21 9.88 -76.37 -2.17
N ASP A 22 9.44 -75.55 -1.22
CA ASP A 22 8.05 -75.54 -0.75
C ASP A 22 7.09 -75.14 -1.86
N PHE A 23 7.44 -74.09 -2.62
CA PHE A 23 6.64 -73.65 -3.76
C PHE A 23 6.48 -74.75 -4.82
N THR A 24 7.54 -75.52 -5.09
CA THR A 24 7.47 -76.64 -6.04
C THR A 24 6.60 -77.78 -5.51
N ALA A 25 6.73 -78.14 -4.24
CA ALA A 25 5.90 -79.18 -3.60
C ALA A 25 4.41 -78.83 -3.56
N ILE A 26 4.11 -77.54 -3.45
CA ILE A 26 2.75 -76.98 -3.55
C ILE A 26 2.25 -77.15 -4.98
N LEU A 27 3.00 -76.67 -5.98
CA LEU A 27 2.60 -76.72 -7.40
C LEU A 27 2.40 -78.13 -7.97
N GLU A 28 3.04 -79.17 -7.42
CA GLU A 28 2.76 -80.57 -7.80
C GLU A 28 1.35 -81.02 -7.41
N LYS A 29 0.72 -80.32 -6.45
CA LYS A 29 -0.61 -80.65 -5.89
C LYS A 29 -1.68 -79.61 -6.25
N VAL A 30 -1.30 -78.37 -6.58
CA VAL A 30 -2.24 -77.36 -7.11
C VAL A 30 -2.50 -77.65 -8.57
N ARG A 31 -3.77 -77.64 -8.98
CA ARG A 31 -4.08 -77.44 -10.39
C ARG A 31 -4.19 -75.94 -10.69
N LEU A 32 -3.15 -75.38 -11.30
CA LEU A 32 -3.19 -73.99 -11.78
C LEU A 32 -3.89 -73.91 -13.14
N HIS A 33 -4.97 -73.14 -13.20
CA HIS A 33 -5.71 -72.92 -14.43
C HIS A 33 -5.30 -71.59 -15.08
N PHE A 34 -4.50 -71.65 -16.14
CA PHE A 34 -4.09 -70.47 -16.89
C PHE A 34 -5.13 -70.11 -17.94
N GLN A 35 -5.58 -68.86 -17.93
CA GLN A 35 -6.61 -68.35 -18.82
C GLN A 35 -6.13 -67.04 -19.46
N LYS A 36 -6.45 -66.88 -20.75
CA LYS A 36 -6.18 -65.66 -21.50
C LYS A 36 -7.51 -65.00 -21.87
N TYR A 37 -7.61 -63.72 -21.60
CA TYR A 37 -8.77 -62.89 -21.87
C TYR A 37 -8.35 -61.79 -22.84
N THR A 38 -9.05 -61.64 -23.97
CA THR A 38 -8.86 -60.49 -24.86
C THR A 38 -9.52 -59.27 -24.26
N ALA A 39 -9.03 -58.06 -24.58
CA ALA A 39 -9.65 -56.82 -24.14
C ALA A 39 -11.17 -56.81 -24.42
N GLY A 40 -11.96 -56.36 -23.45
CA GLY A 40 -13.43 -56.40 -23.42
C GLY A 40 -14.04 -57.70 -22.88
N SER A 41 -13.27 -58.78 -22.71
CA SER A 41 -13.81 -60.06 -22.22
C SER A 41 -14.20 -59.97 -20.75
N CYS A 42 -15.37 -60.53 -20.41
CA CYS A 42 -15.76 -60.74 -19.01
C CYS A 42 -14.93 -61.86 -18.39
N ILE A 43 -14.32 -61.60 -17.24
CA ILE A 43 -13.52 -62.55 -16.46
C ILE A 43 -14.42 -63.25 -15.44
N VAL A 44 -15.18 -62.48 -14.66
CA VAL A 44 -16.22 -62.96 -13.74
C VAL A 44 -17.37 -61.96 -13.71
N LYS A 45 -18.60 -62.41 -13.42
CA LYS A 45 -19.77 -61.54 -13.28
C LYS A 45 -20.14 -61.35 -11.81
N GLN A 46 -20.71 -60.18 -11.51
CA GLN A 46 -21.33 -59.92 -10.23
C GLN A 46 -22.39 -60.99 -9.91
N GLY A 47 -22.33 -61.54 -8.70
CA GLY A 47 -23.21 -62.62 -8.25
C GLY A 47 -22.75 -64.03 -8.62
N ASP A 48 -21.75 -64.19 -9.51
CA ASP A 48 -21.16 -65.50 -9.77
C ASP A 48 -20.55 -66.06 -8.49
N TYR A 49 -20.73 -67.35 -8.25
CA TYR A 49 -20.20 -68.01 -7.06
C TYR A 49 -18.66 -68.06 -7.12
N CYS A 50 -18.02 -67.52 -6.09
CA CYS A 50 -16.57 -67.45 -5.96
C CYS A 50 -16.01 -68.79 -5.43
N ASN A 51 -15.65 -69.67 -6.36
CA ASN A 51 -15.05 -70.97 -6.05
C ASN A 51 -13.53 -70.99 -6.15
N ASN A 52 -12.91 -69.93 -6.70
CA ASN A 52 -11.49 -69.91 -6.99
C ASN A 52 -10.92 -68.52 -6.72
N ILE A 53 -9.64 -68.42 -6.40
CA ILE A 53 -8.91 -67.16 -6.45
C ILE A 53 -8.38 -66.94 -7.87
N ILE A 54 -8.57 -65.73 -8.40
CA ILE A 54 -8.08 -65.33 -9.72
C ILE A 54 -6.99 -64.27 -9.57
N PHE A 55 -5.79 -64.61 -10.01
CA PHE A 55 -4.65 -63.68 -10.06
C PHE A 55 -4.42 -63.18 -11.49
N ILE A 56 -4.20 -61.88 -11.63
CA ILE A 56 -3.87 -61.22 -12.88
C ILE A 56 -2.35 -61.17 -13.03
N LEU A 57 -1.81 -62.01 -13.91
CA LEU A 57 -0.36 -62.16 -14.16
C LEU A 57 0.18 -61.17 -15.19
N GLN A 58 -0.69 -60.63 -16.05
CA GLN A 58 -0.35 -59.59 -17.00
C GLN A 58 -1.64 -58.89 -17.47
N GLY A 59 -1.58 -57.59 -17.72
CA GLY A 59 -2.70 -56.79 -18.19
C GLY A 59 -3.44 -56.04 -17.08
N GLU A 60 -4.50 -55.36 -17.47
CA GLU A 60 -5.35 -54.54 -16.61
C GLU A 60 -6.81 -55.02 -16.69
N THR A 61 -7.49 -55.09 -15.55
CA THR A 61 -8.91 -55.44 -15.45
C THR A 61 -9.70 -54.29 -14.82
N ARG A 62 -10.98 -54.16 -15.16
CA ARG A 62 -11.87 -53.12 -14.66
C ARG A 62 -13.05 -53.76 -13.93
N ALA A 63 -13.35 -53.28 -12.73
CA ALA A 63 -14.46 -53.73 -11.91
C ALA A 63 -15.67 -52.83 -12.11
N GLU A 64 -16.83 -53.43 -12.37
CA GLU A 64 -18.10 -52.76 -12.64
C GLU A 64 -19.22 -53.45 -11.86
N SER A 65 -20.13 -52.69 -11.24
CA SER A 65 -21.39 -53.25 -10.71
C SER A 65 -22.57 -52.54 -11.33
N ALA A 66 -23.69 -53.26 -11.44
CA ALA A 66 -24.97 -52.68 -11.79
C ALA A 66 -25.86 -52.60 -10.55
N ASP A 67 -26.55 -51.47 -10.36
CA ASP A 67 -27.62 -51.38 -9.36
C ASP A 67 -28.93 -52.03 -9.88
N GLN A 68 -29.98 -52.05 -9.05
CA GLN A 68 -31.29 -52.62 -9.41
C GLN A 68 -32.00 -51.88 -10.56
N ALA A 69 -31.50 -50.71 -10.96
CA ALA A 69 -31.98 -49.90 -12.07
C ALA A 69 -31.07 -49.97 -13.32
N TYR A 70 -30.10 -50.88 -13.34
CA TYR A 70 -29.11 -51.06 -14.42
C TYR A 70 -28.15 -49.88 -14.63
N HIS A 71 -27.91 -49.05 -13.60
CA HIS A 71 -26.82 -48.07 -13.65
C HIS A 71 -25.48 -48.76 -13.37
N TYR A 72 -24.54 -48.62 -14.31
CA TYR A 72 -23.20 -49.18 -14.19
C TYR A 72 -22.29 -48.22 -13.42
N THR A 73 -21.75 -48.68 -12.30
CA THR A 73 -20.72 -47.97 -11.53
C THR A 73 -19.39 -48.67 -11.71
N ILE A 74 -18.35 -47.90 -11.98
CA ILE A 74 -16.99 -48.39 -12.18
C ILE A 74 -16.25 -48.21 -10.86
N HIS A 75 -15.81 -49.32 -10.26
CA HIS A 75 -15.30 -49.32 -8.88
C HIS A 75 -13.80 -49.15 -8.79
N GLU A 76 -13.07 -49.81 -9.70
CA GLU A 76 -11.61 -49.84 -9.68
C GLU A 76 -11.04 -50.44 -10.98
N THR A 77 -9.77 -50.12 -11.25
CA THR A 77 -8.94 -50.77 -12.27
C THR A 77 -7.80 -51.50 -11.57
N LEU A 78 -7.66 -52.80 -11.79
CA LEU A 78 -6.61 -53.64 -11.22
C LEU A 78 -5.52 -53.90 -12.26
N LYS A 79 -4.28 -53.50 -11.97
CA LYS A 79 -3.11 -53.72 -12.83
C LYS A 79 -2.21 -54.80 -12.27
N SER A 80 -1.82 -55.78 -13.10
CA SER A 80 -0.95 -56.89 -12.68
C SER A 80 0.34 -56.46 -11.93
N PRO A 81 0.81 -57.21 -10.91
CA PRO A 81 0.19 -58.41 -10.33
C PRO A 81 -0.86 -58.04 -9.27
N GLN A 82 -2.12 -58.43 -9.52
CA GLN A 82 -3.25 -58.17 -8.62
C GLN A 82 -4.18 -59.36 -8.56
N ILE A 83 -5.10 -59.34 -7.60
CA ILE A 83 -6.06 -60.40 -7.35
C ILE A 83 -7.48 -59.83 -7.41
N ILE A 84 -8.38 -60.60 -8.00
CA ILE A 84 -9.81 -60.27 -8.01
C ILE A 84 -10.42 -60.78 -6.70
N GLU A 85 -10.97 -59.85 -5.91
CA GLU A 85 -11.78 -60.07 -4.70
C GLU A 85 -11.37 -61.28 -3.82
N PRO A 86 -10.17 -61.30 -3.23
CA PRO A 86 -9.73 -62.41 -2.38
C PRO A 86 -10.68 -62.71 -1.23
N TYR A 87 -11.33 -61.66 -0.70
CA TYR A 87 -12.25 -61.70 0.43
C TYR A 87 -13.57 -62.41 0.10
N SER A 88 -13.99 -62.41 -1.16
CA SER A 88 -15.23 -63.06 -1.60
C SER A 88 -15.14 -64.58 -1.51
N LEU A 89 -13.94 -65.17 -1.53
CA LEU A 89 -13.77 -66.63 -1.51
C LEU A 89 -14.29 -67.30 -0.23
N PHE A 90 -14.06 -66.67 0.93
CA PHE A 90 -14.48 -67.17 2.25
C PHE A 90 -15.52 -66.28 2.94
N GLY A 91 -16.16 -65.39 2.19
CA GLY A 91 -17.26 -64.57 2.69
C GLY A 91 -18.48 -65.40 3.11
N MET A 92 -19.36 -64.80 3.92
CA MET A 92 -20.63 -65.40 4.35
C MET A 92 -21.50 -65.84 3.15
N TYR A 93 -21.43 -65.08 2.06
CA TYR A 93 -21.97 -65.42 0.75
C TYR A 93 -20.81 -65.37 -0.26
N PRO A 94 -20.23 -66.52 -0.67
CA PRO A 94 -19.05 -66.52 -1.50
C PRO A 94 -19.42 -66.26 -2.96
N GLN A 95 -19.71 -65.00 -3.27
CA GLN A 95 -20.06 -64.50 -4.60
C GLN A 95 -19.23 -63.26 -4.92
N TYR A 96 -18.94 -63.03 -6.21
CA TYR A 96 -18.27 -61.81 -6.64
C TYR A 96 -19.18 -60.59 -6.46
N THR A 97 -18.65 -59.52 -5.89
CA THR A 97 -19.39 -58.29 -5.60
C THR A 97 -19.48 -57.34 -6.80
N ALA A 98 -18.60 -57.52 -7.78
CA ALA A 98 -18.60 -56.79 -9.06
C ALA A 98 -18.29 -57.74 -10.23
N SER A 99 -18.67 -57.31 -11.44
CA SER A 99 -18.22 -57.92 -12.69
C SER A 99 -16.84 -57.38 -13.05
N TYR A 100 -15.93 -58.24 -13.48
CA TYR A 100 -14.59 -57.85 -13.88
C TYR A 100 -14.39 -58.10 -15.36
N TYR A 101 -13.97 -57.07 -16.08
CA TYR A 101 -13.69 -57.13 -17.51
C TYR A 101 -12.21 -56.89 -17.78
N ALA A 102 -11.66 -57.58 -18.78
CA ALA A 102 -10.31 -57.35 -19.25
C ALA A 102 -10.24 -55.98 -19.96
N HIS A 103 -9.57 -54.99 -19.37
CA HIS A 103 -9.41 -53.67 -19.99
C HIS A 103 -8.36 -53.71 -21.11
N THR A 104 -7.28 -54.47 -20.89
CA THR A 104 -6.31 -54.87 -21.92
C THR A 104 -6.39 -56.37 -22.16
N ASN A 105 -5.53 -56.93 -23.01
CA ASN A 105 -5.30 -58.38 -23.00
C ASN A 105 -4.77 -58.80 -21.62
N VAL A 106 -5.40 -59.80 -21.02
CA VAL A 106 -5.14 -60.24 -19.64
C VAL A 106 -4.76 -61.71 -19.61
N ASN A 107 -3.65 -62.02 -18.94
CA ASN A 107 -3.29 -63.38 -18.57
C ASN A 107 -3.63 -63.56 -17.09
N ALA A 108 -4.48 -64.52 -16.77
CA ALA A 108 -4.87 -64.83 -15.39
C ALA A 108 -4.51 -66.26 -15.03
N VAL A 109 -4.29 -66.50 -13.74
CA VAL A 109 -4.21 -67.85 -13.17
C VAL A 109 -5.24 -68.00 -12.06
N THR A 110 -5.93 -69.13 -12.09
CA THR A 110 -7.01 -69.44 -11.18
C THR A 110 -6.62 -70.64 -10.30
N ILE A 111 -6.91 -70.55 -9.01
CA ILE A 111 -6.62 -71.57 -7.99
C ILE A 111 -7.90 -71.93 -7.24
N ASP A 112 -8.23 -73.21 -7.20
CA ASP A 112 -9.47 -73.69 -6.58
C ASP A 112 -9.48 -73.53 -5.06
N LYS A 113 -10.64 -73.14 -4.51
CA LYS A 113 -10.85 -72.94 -3.05
C LYS A 113 -10.49 -74.16 -2.22
N ALA A 114 -10.79 -75.36 -2.70
CA ALA A 114 -10.49 -76.61 -2.00
C ALA A 114 -8.98 -76.77 -1.74
N TYR A 115 -8.16 -76.35 -2.69
CA TYR A 115 -6.71 -76.36 -2.56
C TYR A 115 -6.22 -75.29 -1.59
N ILE A 116 -6.75 -74.07 -1.70
CA ILE A 116 -6.38 -72.98 -0.80
C ILE A 116 -6.67 -73.38 0.66
N LEU A 117 -7.81 -74.04 0.91
CA LEU A 117 -8.16 -74.56 2.23
C LEU A 117 -7.20 -75.66 2.74
N SER A 118 -6.74 -76.58 1.87
CA SER A 118 -5.82 -77.63 2.30
C SER A 118 -4.47 -77.06 2.72
N GLU A 119 -3.96 -76.08 1.98
CA GLU A 119 -2.63 -75.52 2.26
C GLU A 119 -2.64 -74.42 3.32
N LEU A 120 -3.73 -73.66 3.47
CA LEU A 120 -3.88 -72.71 4.57
C LEU A 120 -3.68 -73.40 5.92
N ASN A 121 -4.13 -74.65 6.09
CA ASN A 121 -3.94 -75.37 7.36
C ASN A 121 -2.52 -75.94 7.56
N LYS A 122 -1.68 -75.93 6.52
CA LYS A 122 -0.41 -76.64 6.48
C LYS A 122 0.81 -75.72 6.48
N TYR A 123 0.71 -74.56 5.83
CA TYR A 123 1.82 -73.60 5.73
C TYR A 123 1.43 -72.28 6.38
N GLU A 124 2.10 -71.93 7.48
CA GLU A 124 1.87 -70.67 8.22
C GLU A 124 2.01 -69.44 7.32
N ILE A 125 2.97 -69.47 6.39
CA ILE A 125 3.19 -68.37 5.45
C ILE A 125 1.99 -68.14 4.49
N PHE A 126 1.21 -69.18 4.15
CA PHE A 126 -0.03 -69.01 3.38
C PHE A 126 -1.11 -68.32 4.21
N GLN A 127 -1.23 -68.67 5.49
CA GLN A 127 -2.18 -68.03 6.41
C GLN A 127 -1.85 -66.54 6.55
N LEU A 128 -0.58 -66.23 6.81
CA LEU A 128 -0.09 -64.87 6.93
C LEU A 128 -0.29 -64.07 5.64
N ASN A 129 0.08 -64.63 4.49
CA ASN A 129 -0.09 -63.97 3.19
C ASN A 129 -1.57 -63.70 2.89
N TYR A 130 -2.46 -64.67 3.12
CA TYR A 130 -3.89 -64.50 2.90
C TYR A 130 -4.49 -63.46 3.86
N LEU A 131 -4.12 -63.48 5.15
CA LEU A 131 -4.54 -62.47 6.13
C LEU A 131 -4.04 -61.06 5.77
N ASN A 132 -2.80 -60.95 5.29
CA ASN A 132 -2.24 -59.68 4.82
C ASN A 132 -3.03 -59.13 3.62
N MET A 133 -3.43 -59.98 2.69
CA MET A 133 -4.27 -59.59 1.54
C MET A 133 -5.64 -59.05 1.99
N LEU A 134 -6.28 -59.70 2.96
CA LEU A 134 -7.54 -59.23 3.55
C LEU A 134 -7.37 -57.92 4.31
N SER A 135 -6.33 -57.82 5.15
CA SER A 135 -6.01 -56.63 5.96
C SER A 135 -5.75 -55.40 5.07
N ASN A 136 -4.96 -55.54 4.01
CA ASN A 136 -4.68 -54.46 3.06
C ASN A 136 -5.96 -53.94 2.39
N ARG A 137 -6.90 -54.84 2.04
CA ARG A 137 -8.18 -54.44 1.47
C ARG A 137 -9.05 -53.73 2.50
N ALA A 138 -9.14 -54.25 3.72
CA ALA A 138 -9.89 -53.62 4.81
C ALA A 138 -9.38 -52.20 5.10
N GLN A 139 -8.05 -52.00 5.14
CA GLN A 139 -7.44 -50.68 5.30
C GLN A 139 -7.71 -49.73 4.12
N THR A 140 -7.83 -50.26 2.90
CA THR A 140 -8.17 -49.47 1.70
C THR A 140 -9.62 -49.01 1.75
N VAL A 141 -10.55 -49.90 2.12
CA VAL A 141 -11.96 -49.58 2.31
C VAL A 141 -12.14 -48.60 3.48
N TYR A 142 -11.45 -48.82 4.60
CA TYR A 142 -11.45 -47.90 5.74
C TYR A 142 -10.98 -46.49 5.34
N ARG A 143 -9.93 -46.37 4.53
CA ARG A 143 -9.46 -45.07 4.00
C ARG A 143 -10.52 -44.39 3.12
N LYS A 144 -11.20 -45.14 2.25
CA LYS A 144 -12.31 -44.60 1.43
C LYS A 144 -13.49 -44.14 2.31
N LEU A 145 -13.84 -44.92 3.33
CA LEU A 145 -14.92 -44.59 4.27
C LEU A 145 -14.59 -43.41 5.19
N LYS A 146 -13.30 -43.20 5.52
CA LYS A 146 -12.84 -42.12 6.39
C LYS A 146 -12.48 -40.84 5.63
N SER A 147 -12.50 -40.85 4.30
CA SER A 147 -12.34 -39.65 3.48
C SER A 147 -13.65 -38.86 3.58
N PRO A 148 -13.72 -37.73 4.31
CA PRO A 148 -14.93 -36.93 4.31
C PRO A 148 -15.11 -36.34 2.90
N HIS A 149 -16.36 -36.09 2.50
CA HIS A 149 -16.70 -35.25 1.37
C HIS A 149 -16.23 -33.80 1.61
N ALA A 150 -14.91 -33.57 1.54
CA ALA A 150 -14.34 -32.24 1.54
C ALA A 150 -14.79 -31.50 0.27
N SER A 151 -15.54 -30.40 0.44
CA SER A 151 -16.13 -29.63 -0.65
C SER A 151 -15.14 -28.70 -1.37
N ASP A 152 -14.01 -28.36 -0.75
CA ASP A 152 -13.00 -27.46 -1.32
C ASP A 152 -11.59 -28.09 -1.39
N THR A 153 -10.80 -27.64 -2.37
CA THR A 153 -9.45 -28.15 -2.66
C THR A 153 -8.48 -28.00 -1.48
N LEU A 154 -8.65 -26.95 -0.67
CA LEU A 154 -7.80 -26.68 0.49
C LEU A 154 -7.93 -27.77 1.55
N GLU A 155 -9.15 -28.16 1.89
CA GLU A 155 -9.39 -29.25 2.84
C GLU A 155 -8.84 -30.57 2.34
N LYS A 156 -9.06 -30.86 1.06
CA LYS A 156 -8.57 -32.07 0.43
C LYS A 156 -7.05 -32.17 0.54
N ILE A 157 -6.32 -31.07 0.30
CA ILE A 157 -4.86 -31.01 0.41
C ILE A 157 -4.39 -31.13 1.86
N ILE A 158 -5.01 -30.40 2.80
CA ILE A 158 -4.64 -30.48 4.22
C ILE A 158 -4.89 -31.89 4.75
N ASN A 159 -6.07 -32.46 4.50
CA ASN A 159 -6.39 -33.83 4.89
C ASN A 159 -5.42 -34.84 4.26
N PHE A 160 -5.07 -34.66 2.98
CA PHE A 160 -4.07 -35.49 2.32
C PHE A 160 -2.73 -35.46 3.05
N MET A 161 -2.25 -34.26 3.41
CA MET A 161 -0.99 -34.08 4.12
C MET A 161 -1.05 -34.68 5.54
N LEU A 162 -2.08 -34.36 6.31
CA LEU A 162 -2.30 -34.88 7.66
C LEU A 162 -2.37 -36.42 7.68
N LEU A 163 -3.04 -37.03 6.70
CA LEU A 163 -3.16 -38.49 6.58
C LEU A 163 -1.83 -39.17 6.21
N ARG A 164 -0.97 -38.50 5.43
CA ARG A 164 0.33 -39.05 5.00
C ARG A 164 1.45 -38.78 6.02
N CYS A 165 1.24 -37.83 6.92
CA CYS A 165 2.19 -37.40 7.95
C CYS A 165 1.69 -37.72 9.37
N ILE A 166 1.42 -39.00 9.64
CA ILE A 166 0.62 -39.56 10.75
C ILE A 166 1.09 -39.18 12.19
N THR A 167 2.23 -38.50 12.37
CA THR A 167 2.73 -38.12 13.71
C THR A 167 2.70 -36.59 13.93
N PRO A 168 2.12 -36.08 15.03
CA PRO A 168 1.88 -34.64 15.23
C PRO A 168 3.12 -33.78 15.48
N ALA A 169 4.33 -34.35 15.59
CA ALA A 169 5.51 -33.60 15.99
C ALA A 169 6.61 -33.58 14.91
N GLY A 170 7.17 -32.39 14.70
CA GLY A 170 8.36 -32.12 13.88
C GLY A 170 8.10 -31.94 12.38
N GLU A 171 9.13 -31.43 11.68
CA GLU A 171 9.12 -31.20 10.23
C GLU A 171 8.85 -32.51 9.46
N LYS A 172 7.98 -32.45 8.44
CA LYS A 172 7.64 -33.60 7.57
C LYS A 172 7.94 -33.28 6.12
N LYS A 173 8.25 -34.30 5.32
CA LYS A 173 8.46 -34.17 3.86
C LYS A 173 7.62 -35.18 3.11
N LEU A 174 6.85 -34.70 2.13
CA LEU A 174 6.03 -35.52 1.24
C LEU A 174 6.62 -35.48 -0.16
N GLN A 175 7.10 -36.63 -0.64
CA GLN A 175 7.58 -36.79 -2.01
C GLN A 175 6.41 -37.16 -2.92
N ILE A 176 5.90 -36.20 -3.69
CA ILE A 176 4.75 -36.41 -4.58
C ILE A 176 4.84 -35.52 -5.82
N ARG A 177 4.46 -36.04 -6.99
CA ARG A 177 4.29 -35.22 -8.19
C ARG A 177 2.94 -34.50 -8.10
N MET A 178 2.87 -33.27 -8.61
CA MET A 178 1.65 -32.47 -8.51
C MET A 178 0.47 -33.11 -9.24
N GLU A 179 0.74 -33.80 -10.35
CA GLU A 179 -0.25 -34.60 -11.09
C GLU A 179 -0.80 -35.74 -10.22
N ASP A 180 0.08 -36.45 -9.50
CA ASP A 180 -0.30 -37.55 -8.62
C ASP A 180 -1.07 -37.07 -7.38
N LEU A 181 -0.79 -35.85 -6.90
CA LEU A 181 -1.53 -35.23 -5.82
C LEU A 181 -2.94 -34.85 -6.27
N ALA A 182 -3.04 -34.15 -7.40
CA ALA A 182 -4.32 -33.74 -8.00
C ALA A 182 -5.23 -34.94 -8.28
N GLU A 183 -4.67 -36.03 -8.82
CA GLU A 183 -5.39 -37.28 -9.03
C GLU A 183 -5.84 -37.92 -7.70
N GLN A 184 -4.97 -37.96 -6.69
CA GLN A 184 -5.29 -38.58 -5.40
C GLN A 184 -6.36 -37.83 -4.59
N ILE A 185 -6.51 -36.53 -4.81
CA ILE A 185 -7.51 -35.72 -4.12
C ILE A 185 -8.74 -35.40 -4.97
N ASP A 186 -8.79 -35.94 -6.20
CA ASP A 186 -9.87 -35.70 -7.17
C ASP A 186 -10.11 -34.20 -7.39
N ASP A 187 -9.07 -33.49 -7.88
CA ASP A 187 -9.13 -32.07 -8.21
C ASP A 187 -8.23 -31.72 -9.40
N THR A 188 -8.34 -30.49 -9.91
CA THR A 188 -7.51 -30.04 -11.03
C THR A 188 -6.12 -29.66 -10.56
N ARG A 189 -5.11 -29.93 -11.40
CA ARG A 189 -3.72 -29.48 -11.15
C ARG A 189 -3.62 -27.98 -10.90
N ILE A 190 -4.47 -27.18 -11.54
CA ILE A 190 -4.51 -25.72 -11.39
C ILE A 190 -4.95 -25.34 -9.97
N ASN A 191 -6.06 -25.90 -9.49
CA ASN A 191 -6.56 -25.66 -8.13
C ASN A 191 -5.56 -26.13 -7.07
N VAL A 192 -4.97 -27.32 -7.28
CA VAL A 192 -3.93 -27.84 -6.37
C VAL A 192 -2.73 -26.90 -6.32
N SER A 193 -2.26 -26.42 -7.47
CA SER A 193 -1.14 -25.48 -7.52
C SER A 193 -1.47 -24.16 -6.83
N LYS A 194 -2.69 -23.63 -7.00
CA LYS A 194 -3.14 -22.39 -6.35
C LYS A 194 -3.07 -22.51 -4.83
N VAL A 195 -3.66 -23.57 -4.28
CA VAL A 195 -3.70 -23.82 -2.84
C VAL A 195 -2.31 -24.12 -2.26
N LEU A 196 -1.48 -24.91 -2.95
CA LEU A 196 -0.12 -25.16 -2.47
C LEU A 196 0.72 -23.88 -2.44
N ASN A 197 0.58 -23.00 -3.44
CA ASN A 197 1.26 -21.71 -3.43
C ASN A 197 0.73 -20.80 -2.31
N GLU A 198 -0.57 -20.81 -2.04
CA GLU A 198 -1.16 -20.10 -0.90
C GLU A 198 -0.57 -20.58 0.44
N LEU A 199 -0.60 -21.89 0.71
CA LEU A 199 0.00 -22.47 1.92
C LEU A 199 1.50 -22.19 2.02
N LYS A 200 2.21 -22.15 0.89
CA LYS A 200 3.63 -21.79 0.84
C LYS A 200 3.85 -20.32 1.19
N ASN A 201 3.05 -19.43 0.62
CA ASN A 201 3.15 -17.98 0.84
C ASN A 201 2.78 -17.57 2.26
N GLU A 202 1.97 -18.39 2.94
CA GLU A 202 1.62 -18.25 4.35
C GLU A 202 2.58 -19.02 5.29
N GLY A 203 3.65 -19.63 4.75
CA GLY A 203 4.70 -20.30 5.53
C GLY A 203 4.28 -21.64 6.14
N ILE A 204 3.07 -22.12 5.86
CA ILE A 204 2.53 -23.39 6.36
C ILE A 204 3.26 -24.58 5.75
N ILE A 205 3.76 -24.43 4.52
CA ILE A 205 4.57 -25.43 3.82
C ILE A 205 5.77 -24.78 3.12
N ARG A 206 6.79 -25.56 2.78
CA ARG A 206 7.83 -25.18 1.80
C ARG A 206 7.73 -26.11 0.60
N LEU A 207 7.79 -25.54 -0.59
CA LEU A 207 7.71 -26.30 -1.85
C LEU A 207 9.08 -26.34 -2.52
N SER A 208 9.54 -27.55 -2.85
CA SER A 208 10.63 -27.78 -3.78
C SER A 208 10.23 -28.83 -4.83
N ARG A 209 11.12 -29.14 -5.78
CA ARG A 209 10.76 -30.02 -6.92
C ARG A 209 10.31 -31.40 -6.42
N ARG A 210 9.01 -31.68 -6.52
CA ARG A 210 8.33 -32.92 -6.07
C ARG A 210 8.35 -33.18 -4.57
N VAL A 211 8.69 -32.18 -3.75
CA VAL A 211 8.73 -32.30 -2.29
C VAL A 211 7.92 -31.18 -1.67
N ILE A 212 7.01 -31.54 -0.76
CA ILE A 212 6.30 -30.61 0.11
C ILE A 212 6.84 -30.81 1.52
N GLU A 213 7.46 -29.79 2.08
CA GLU A 213 7.93 -29.78 3.47
C GLU A 213 6.90 -29.09 4.35
N ILE A 214 6.56 -29.70 5.48
CA ILE A 214 5.60 -29.18 6.47
C ILE A 214 6.41 -28.91 7.74
N PRO A 215 6.83 -27.66 7.99
CA PRO A 215 7.66 -27.32 9.15
C PRO A 215 6.93 -27.56 10.48
N ASP A 216 5.61 -27.35 10.51
CA ASP A 216 4.78 -27.47 11.70
C ASP A 216 3.45 -28.17 11.36
N MET A 217 3.28 -29.38 11.90
CA MET A 217 2.08 -30.19 11.70
C MET A 217 0.87 -29.67 12.47
N GLU A 218 1.08 -28.96 13.59
CA GLU A 218 0.01 -28.37 14.41
C GLU A 218 -0.55 -27.12 13.72
N ALA A 219 0.33 -26.27 13.17
CA ALA A 219 -0.08 -25.15 12.33
C ALA A 219 -0.89 -25.61 11.11
N LEU A 220 -0.48 -26.70 10.46
CA LEU A 220 -1.22 -27.29 9.33
C LEU A 220 -2.59 -27.85 9.77
N SER A 221 -2.67 -28.55 10.92
CA SER A 221 -3.93 -29.15 11.38
C SER A 221 -4.98 -28.12 11.78
N HIS A 222 -4.56 -27.01 12.39
CA HIS A 222 -5.45 -25.93 12.79
C HIS A 222 -5.61 -24.85 11.72
N TYR A 223 -4.97 -24.98 10.56
CA TYR A 223 -4.94 -23.94 9.52
C TYR A 223 -6.33 -23.43 9.12
N LYS A 224 -7.27 -24.31 8.78
CA LYS A 224 -8.62 -23.89 8.35
C LYS A 224 -9.40 -23.23 9.49
N GLU A 225 -9.31 -23.78 10.70
CA GLU A 225 -9.99 -23.20 11.88
C GLU A 225 -9.42 -21.82 12.21
N ASN A 226 -8.10 -21.68 12.22
CA ASN A 226 -7.41 -20.42 12.47
C ASN A 226 -7.71 -19.40 11.38
N LYS A 227 -7.70 -19.79 10.10
CA LYS A 227 -8.04 -18.90 8.99
C LYS A 227 -9.50 -18.45 9.04
N LYS A 228 -10.43 -19.38 9.33
CA LYS A 228 -11.85 -19.07 9.50
C LYS A 228 -12.08 -18.14 10.69
N LYS A 229 -11.41 -18.40 11.82
CA LYS A 229 -11.46 -17.55 13.00
C LYS A 229 -10.91 -16.16 12.70
N LEU A 230 -9.72 -16.07 12.11
CA LEU A 230 -9.10 -14.80 11.71
C LEU A 230 -10.01 -14.01 10.76
N PHE A 231 -10.67 -14.67 9.81
CA PHE A 231 -11.64 -14.03 8.91
C PHE A 231 -12.88 -13.54 9.65
N MET A 232 -13.48 -14.36 10.52
CA MET A 232 -14.66 -13.98 11.31
C MET A 232 -14.36 -12.86 12.31
N GLU A 233 -13.16 -12.83 12.88
CA GLU A 233 -12.72 -11.83 13.85
C GLU A 233 -12.04 -10.61 13.20
N ASN A 234 -11.81 -10.61 11.89
CA ASN A 234 -11.15 -9.52 11.19
C ASN A 234 -12.01 -8.23 11.25
N PRO A 235 -11.55 -7.16 11.92
CA PRO A 235 -12.34 -5.95 12.07
C PRO A 235 -12.69 -5.29 10.74
N PHE A 236 -11.83 -5.38 9.71
CA PHE A 236 -12.11 -4.79 8.39
C PHE A 236 -13.32 -5.42 7.69
N LEU A 237 -13.57 -6.70 7.96
CA LEU A 237 -14.68 -7.48 7.37
C LEU A 237 -16.00 -7.30 8.12
N GLN A 238 -15.99 -6.54 9.21
CA GLN A 238 -17.18 -6.27 10.02
C GLN A 238 -17.66 -4.82 9.79
N PRO A 239 -18.97 -4.56 9.92
CA PRO A 239 -19.47 -3.20 10.04
C PRO A 239 -18.83 -2.48 11.23
N TYR A 240 -18.45 -1.22 11.05
CA TYR A 240 -17.87 -0.41 12.11
C TYR A 240 -18.97 0.12 13.04
N ASN A 241 -19.00 -0.40 14.27
CA ASN A 241 -19.91 0.04 15.34
C ASN A 241 -19.30 1.11 16.26
N THR A 242 -18.26 1.78 15.76
CA THR A 242 -17.61 2.93 16.39
C THR A 242 -18.42 4.21 16.16
N PRO A 243 -18.20 5.28 16.94
CA PRO A 243 -18.84 6.57 16.66
C PRO A 243 -18.59 6.99 15.21
N HIS A 244 -19.66 7.36 14.49
CA HIS A 244 -19.63 7.73 13.06
C HIS A 244 -19.08 6.68 12.08
N GLY A 245 -18.93 5.43 12.52
CA GLY A 245 -18.29 4.38 11.72
C GLY A 245 -16.82 4.67 11.46
N THR A 246 -16.10 5.26 12.43
CA THR A 246 -14.65 5.46 12.34
C THR A 246 -13.88 4.12 12.35
N VAL A 247 -12.66 4.12 11.85
CA VAL A 247 -11.79 2.94 11.86
C VAL A 247 -11.58 2.45 13.31
N PRO A 248 -11.82 1.15 13.62
CA PRO A 248 -11.60 0.60 14.95
C PRO A 248 -10.12 0.27 15.17
N PHE A 249 -9.27 1.29 15.20
CA PHE A 249 -7.82 1.14 15.32
C PHE A 249 -7.39 0.30 16.53
N ASP A 250 -8.14 0.36 17.63
CA ASP A 250 -7.94 -0.43 18.85
C ASP A 250 -8.10 -1.95 18.65
N LYS A 251 -8.77 -2.37 17.58
CA LYS A 251 -9.03 -3.78 17.26
C LYS A 251 -8.21 -4.28 16.08
N ILE A 252 -7.66 -3.37 15.28
CA ILE A 252 -6.88 -3.74 14.09
C ILE A 252 -5.47 -4.14 14.53
N SER A 253 -4.99 -5.25 13.98
CA SER A 253 -3.63 -5.73 14.19
C SER A 253 -3.03 -6.12 12.83
N LEU A 254 -1.70 -6.26 12.77
CA LEU A 254 -1.00 -6.50 11.50
C LEU A 254 -1.49 -7.77 10.76
N VAL A 255 -1.93 -8.80 11.50
CA VAL A 255 -2.45 -10.05 10.92
C VAL A 255 -3.78 -9.87 10.17
N HIS A 256 -4.46 -8.72 10.33
CA HIS A 256 -5.74 -8.45 9.68
C HIS A 256 -5.60 -7.89 8.25
N TYR A 257 -4.47 -7.27 7.89
CA TYR A 257 -4.32 -6.58 6.60
C TYR A 257 -4.35 -7.53 5.41
N GLU A 258 -3.44 -8.51 5.37
CA GLU A 258 -3.33 -9.40 4.20
C GLU A 258 -4.65 -10.15 3.91
N PRO A 259 -5.33 -10.77 4.88
CA PRO A 259 -6.62 -11.41 4.63
C PRO A 259 -7.69 -10.44 4.11
N ALA A 260 -7.78 -9.24 4.68
CA ALA A 260 -8.78 -8.24 4.27
C ALA A 260 -8.48 -7.65 2.88
N ILE A 261 -7.21 -7.44 2.53
CA ILE A 261 -6.80 -6.99 1.19
C ILE A 261 -7.15 -8.05 0.14
N ARG A 262 -6.84 -9.33 0.42
CA ARG A 262 -7.17 -10.42 -0.50
C ARG A 262 -8.68 -10.55 -0.71
N GLU A 263 -9.44 -10.47 0.37
CA GLU A 263 -10.89 -10.50 0.29
C GLU A 263 -11.46 -9.29 -0.45
N GLY A 264 -10.92 -8.09 -0.19
CA GLY A 264 -11.30 -6.87 -0.91
C GLY A 264 -11.08 -6.99 -2.42
N MET A 265 -9.93 -7.54 -2.85
CA MET A 265 -9.67 -7.80 -4.28
C MET A 265 -10.67 -8.82 -4.87
N ASN A 266 -10.98 -9.89 -4.14
CA ASN A 266 -11.96 -10.88 -4.60
C ASN A 266 -13.36 -10.28 -4.77
N GLN A 267 -13.82 -9.48 -3.80
CA GLN A 267 -15.13 -8.82 -3.86
C GLN A 267 -15.19 -7.82 -5.01
N GLU A 268 -14.14 -7.03 -5.20
CA GLU A 268 -14.07 -6.10 -6.33
C GLU A 268 -14.05 -6.85 -7.68
N ASP A 269 -13.33 -7.96 -7.80
CA ASP A 269 -13.37 -8.80 -9.01
C ASP A 269 -14.80 -9.30 -9.32
N GLU A 270 -15.57 -9.69 -8.31
CA GLU A 270 -16.97 -10.10 -8.45
C GLU A 270 -17.87 -8.94 -8.90
N GLU A 271 -17.70 -7.76 -8.29
CA GLU A 271 -18.43 -6.53 -8.64
C GLU A 271 -18.13 -6.08 -10.08
N ILE A 272 -16.85 -6.09 -10.47
CA ILE A 272 -16.42 -5.78 -11.84
C ILE A 272 -16.99 -6.80 -12.82
N ASN A 273 -16.95 -8.09 -12.49
CA ASN A 273 -17.54 -9.13 -13.34
C ASN A 273 -19.05 -8.94 -13.48
N ALA A 274 -19.76 -8.52 -12.42
CA ALA A 274 -21.19 -8.20 -12.50
C ALA A 274 -21.47 -7.03 -13.46
N ILE A 275 -20.62 -5.99 -13.48
CA ILE A 275 -20.73 -4.89 -14.45
C ILE A 275 -20.50 -5.39 -15.87
N VAL A 276 -19.42 -6.15 -16.09
CA VAL A 276 -19.03 -6.64 -17.41
C VAL A 276 -20.07 -7.59 -18.01
N THR A 277 -20.60 -8.50 -17.19
CA THR A 277 -21.54 -9.55 -17.62
C THR A 277 -23.00 -9.12 -17.61
N ASN A 278 -23.32 -7.88 -17.20
CA ASN A 278 -24.68 -7.37 -17.20
C ASN A 278 -25.27 -7.37 -18.65
N PRO A 279 -26.36 -8.12 -18.91
CA PRO A 279 -26.93 -8.27 -20.25
C PRO A 279 -27.65 -7.01 -20.75
N GLU A 280 -27.99 -6.08 -19.84
CA GLU A 280 -28.59 -4.80 -20.21
C GLU A 280 -27.58 -3.90 -20.92
N LYS A 281 -28.11 -3.01 -21.78
CA LYS A 281 -27.29 -1.98 -22.44
C LYS A 281 -26.54 -1.14 -21.38
N PRO A 282 -25.28 -0.77 -21.63
CA PRO A 282 -24.53 0.10 -20.71
C PRO A 282 -25.27 1.41 -20.46
N THR A 283 -25.42 1.77 -19.20
CA THR A 283 -25.98 3.04 -18.73
C THR A 283 -25.04 3.66 -17.71
N PHE A 284 -25.25 4.94 -17.37
CA PHE A 284 -24.52 5.56 -16.27
C PHE A 284 -24.62 4.74 -14.98
N ASN A 285 -25.83 4.30 -14.60
CA ASN A 285 -26.05 3.57 -13.36
C ASN A 285 -25.40 2.17 -13.34
N ASN A 286 -25.64 1.36 -14.37
CA ASN A 286 -25.16 -0.03 -14.38
C ASN A 286 -23.69 -0.20 -14.77
N THR A 287 -22.98 0.90 -15.06
CA THR A 287 -21.58 0.88 -15.48
C THR A 287 -20.72 1.89 -14.71
N ILE A 288 -21.03 3.19 -14.78
CA ILE A 288 -20.19 4.23 -14.16
C ILE A 288 -20.42 4.31 -12.66
N LEU A 289 -21.68 4.39 -12.23
CA LEU A 289 -22.04 4.42 -10.82
C LEU A 289 -21.69 3.11 -10.12
N ALA A 290 -21.97 1.98 -10.77
CA ALA A 290 -21.58 0.66 -10.26
C ALA A 290 -20.06 0.55 -10.06
N LEU A 291 -19.26 1.11 -10.97
CA LEU A 291 -17.79 1.16 -10.82
C LEU A 291 -17.33 2.14 -9.74
N GLU A 292 -17.98 3.29 -9.60
CA GLU A 292 -17.71 4.23 -8.50
C GLU A 292 -17.96 3.59 -7.12
N GLN A 293 -18.87 2.63 -7.05
CA GLN A 293 -19.26 1.93 -5.83
C GLN A 293 -18.48 0.63 -5.58
N SER A 294 -17.67 0.15 -6.53
CA SER A 294 -16.91 -1.09 -6.36
C SER A 294 -15.69 -0.91 -5.44
N GLY A 295 -15.20 -2.02 -4.90
CA GLY A 295 -13.94 -2.10 -4.17
C GLY A 295 -13.99 -1.51 -2.76
N GLU A 296 -15.17 -1.33 -2.16
CA GLU A 296 -15.32 -0.65 -0.87
C GLU A 296 -14.44 -1.26 0.24
N LEU A 297 -14.41 -2.58 0.35
CA LEU A 297 -13.58 -3.27 1.34
C LEU A 297 -12.09 -3.07 1.05
N LEU A 298 -11.68 -3.17 -0.22
CA LEU A 298 -10.27 -3.01 -0.62
C LEU A 298 -9.80 -1.59 -0.33
N GLU A 299 -10.59 -0.59 -0.71
CA GLU A 299 -10.32 0.82 -0.40
C GLU A 299 -10.20 1.04 1.10
N ARG A 300 -11.13 0.49 1.90
CA ARG A 300 -11.13 0.63 3.36
C ARG A 300 -9.85 0.11 4.00
N VAL A 301 -9.42 -1.11 3.67
CA VAL A 301 -8.21 -1.70 4.26
C VAL A 301 -6.93 -1.03 3.76
N THR A 302 -6.85 -0.71 2.46
CA THR A 302 -5.65 -0.11 1.87
C THR A 302 -5.46 1.34 2.30
N THR A 303 -6.54 2.11 2.43
CA THR A 303 -6.50 3.47 2.98
C THR A 303 -5.91 3.49 4.38
N VAL A 304 -6.35 2.58 5.25
CA VAL A 304 -5.81 2.46 6.61
C VAL A 304 -4.33 2.06 6.57
N MET A 305 -3.97 1.04 5.77
CA MET A 305 -2.59 0.56 5.66
C MET A 305 -1.64 1.67 5.21
N PHE A 306 -1.93 2.36 4.09
CA PHE A 306 -1.04 3.38 3.53
C PHE A 306 -0.95 4.65 4.37
N ASN A 307 -2.04 5.05 5.04
CA ASN A 307 -1.99 6.14 6.00
C ASN A 307 -1.07 5.79 7.19
N LEU A 308 -1.16 4.57 7.71
CA LEU A 308 -0.27 4.12 8.79
C LEU A 308 1.17 3.93 8.32
N MET A 309 1.44 3.51 7.09
CA MET A 309 2.82 3.48 6.56
C MET A 309 3.49 4.87 6.56
N SER A 310 2.70 5.95 6.54
CA SER A 310 3.23 7.31 6.67
C SER A 310 3.28 7.79 8.11
N ALA A 311 2.30 7.43 8.94
CA ALA A 311 2.12 7.97 10.29
C ALA A 311 2.70 7.09 11.41
N GLU A 312 2.73 5.77 11.24
CA GLU A 312 3.05 4.76 12.25
C GLU A 312 3.51 3.44 11.59
N THR A 313 4.57 3.49 10.78
CA THR A 313 5.14 2.31 10.12
C THR A 313 6.01 1.47 11.06
N SER A 314 6.19 0.20 10.70
CA SER A 314 7.13 -0.73 11.33
C SER A 314 7.71 -1.67 10.27
N ASP A 315 8.78 -2.39 10.59
CA ASP A 315 9.38 -3.38 9.68
C ASP A 315 8.37 -4.46 9.26
N GLU A 316 7.46 -4.85 10.15
CA GLU A 316 6.41 -5.83 9.85
C GLU A 316 5.32 -5.26 8.93
N LEU A 317 4.93 -3.99 9.10
CA LEU A 317 3.98 -3.34 8.18
C LEU A 317 4.62 -3.12 6.80
N GLU A 318 5.90 -2.74 6.75
CA GLU A 318 6.69 -2.66 5.53
C GLU A 318 6.73 -4.01 4.80
N ALA A 319 6.98 -5.11 5.51
CA ALA A 319 6.99 -6.45 4.92
C ALA A 319 5.62 -6.86 4.35
N ILE A 320 4.52 -6.47 5.00
CA ILE A 320 3.16 -6.67 4.47
C ILE A 320 2.99 -5.86 3.18
N ALA A 321 3.39 -4.59 3.18
CA ALA A 321 3.27 -3.73 2.01
C ALA A 321 4.10 -4.26 0.83
N GLU A 322 5.35 -4.68 1.05
CA GLU A 322 6.21 -5.28 0.02
C GLU A 322 5.58 -6.54 -0.59
N LYS A 323 4.93 -7.37 0.22
CA LYS A 323 4.20 -8.56 -0.23
C LYS A 323 2.94 -8.21 -1.02
N MET A 324 2.19 -7.20 -0.60
CA MET A 324 0.86 -6.89 -1.15
C MET A 324 0.89 -5.91 -2.33
N MET A 325 1.87 -5.01 -2.41
CA MET A 325 1.98 -3.99 -3.46
C MET A 325 1.98 -4.55 -4.90
N PRO A 326 2.71 -5.64 -5.23
CA PRO A 326 2.65 -6.23 -6.56
C PRO A 326 1.25 -6.78 -6.89
N LEU A 327 0.57 -7.38 -5.91
CA LEU A 327 -0.78 -7.93 -6.08
C LEU A 327 -1.81 -6.82 -6.30
N LEU A 328 -1.75 -5.75 -5.50
CA LEU A 328 -2.60 -4.56 -5.66
C LEU A 328 -2.39 -3.90 -7.03
N SER A 329 -1.13 -3.81 -7.48
CA SER A 329 -0.79 -3.25 -8.79
C SER A 329 -1.32 -4.14 -9.93
N GLU A 330 -1.20 -5.46 -9.81
CA GLU A 330 -1.77 -6.40 -10.78
C GLU A 330 -3.29 -6.32 -10.84
N HIS A 331 -3.95 -6.25 -9.67
CA HIS A 331 -5.40 -6.08 -9.54
C HIS A 331 -5.90 -4.80 -10.21
N SER A 332 -5.28 -3.65 -9.91
CA SER A 332 -5.60 -2.38 -10.57
C SER A 332 -5.40 -2.42 -12.09
N ASN A 333 -4.34 -3.10 -12.56
CA ASN A 333 -4.10 -3.33 -13.98
C ASN A 333 -5.15 -4.28 -14.61
N ASN A 334 -5.67 -5.25 -13.86
CA ASN A 334 -6.75 -6.12 -14.34
C ASN A 334 -8.03 -5.34 -14.60
N ILE A 335 -8.36 -4.36 -13.77
CA ILE A 335 -9.54 -3.50 -13.93
C ILE A 335 -9.32 -2.49 -15.06
N SER A 336 -8.27 -1.68 -14.99
CA SER A 336 -8.03 -0.57 -15.93
C SER A 336 -7.77 -1.02 -17.38
N LEU A 337 -7.22 -2.22 -17.58
CA LEU A 337 -6.94 -2.79 -18.90
C LEU A 337 -8.04 -3.76 -19.40
N ASN A 338 -9.09 -3.97 -18.62
CA ASN A 338 -10.22 -4.84 -18.97
C ASN A 338 -10.96 -4.28 -20.20
N GLU A 339 -10.88 -5.00 -21.31
CA GLU A 339 -11.45 -4.56 -22.58
C GLU A 339 -12.97 -4.52 -22.56
N ASP A 340 -13.61 -5.47 -21.90
CA ASP A 340 -15.06 -5.55 -21.89
C ASP A 340 -15.66 -4.50 -20.95
N LEU A 341 -15.02 -4.24 -19.81
CA LEU A 341 -15.37 -3.11 -18.95
C LEU A 341 -15.21 -1.78 -19.70
N PHE A 342 -14.07 -1.57 -20.36
CA PHE A 342 -13.84 -0.33 -21.10
C PHE A 342 -14.80 -0.14 -22.27
N LYS A 343 -15.20 -1.21 -22.98
CA LYS A 343 -16.26 -1.13 -24.02
C LYS A 343 -17.56 -0.60 -23.44
N ARG A 344 -17.97 -1.05 -22.24
CA ARG A 344 -19.18 -0.54 -21.57
C ARG A 344 -19.03 0.93 -21.20
N ILE A 345 -17.91 1.31 -20.58
CA ILE A 345 -17.62 2.70 -20.20
C ILE A 345 -17.65 3.60 -21.45
N LYS A 346 -16.97 3.18 -22.52
CA LYS A 346 -16.92 3.92 -23.79
C LYS A 346 -18.30 4.08 -24.41
N ALA A 347 -19.15 3.06 -24.38
CA ALA A 347 -20.51 3.16 -24.90
C ALA A 347 -21.32 4.28 -24.19
N VAL A 348 -21.22 4.36 -22.86
CA VAL A 348 -21.86 5.45 -22.10
C VAL A 348 -21.22 6.81 -22.42
N TYR A 349 -19.90 6.86 -22.54
CA TYR A 349 -19.16 8.09 -22.86
C TYR A 349 -19.46 8.64 -24.26
N ASP A 350 -19.62 7.77 -25.26
CA ASP A 350 -19.94 8.16 -26.63
C ASP A 350 -21.35 8.77 -26.73
N GLU A 351 -22.28 8.36 -25.86
CA GLU A 351 -23.65 8.89 -25.79
C GLU A 351 -23.80 10.09 -24.84
N ARG A 352 -22.71 10.54 -24.18
CA ARG A 352 -22.76 11.54 -23.08
C ARG A 352 -23.47 12.85 -23.42
N GLU A 353 -23.44 13.30 -24.68
CA GLU A 353 -24.11 14.54 -25.10
C GLU A 353 -25.63 14.40 -25.23
N THR A 354 -26.14 13.15 -25.23
CA THR A 354 -27.57 12.82 -25.35
C THR A 354 -28.19 12.32 -24.04
N LEU A 355 -27.36 11.95 -23.07
CA LEU A 355 -27.82 11.51 -21.76
C LEU A 355 -28.24 12.71 -20.89
N GLU A 356 -29.35 12.57 -20.17
CA GLU A 356 -29.78 13.55 -19.16
C GLU A 356 -29.00 13.34 -17.86
N LEU A 357 -27.73 13.75 -17.85
CA LEU A 357 -26.85 13.69 -16.68
C LEU A 357 -26.81 15.03 -15.96
N THR A 358 -26.77 14.99 -14.63
CA THR A 358 -26.35 16.15 -13.83
C THR A 358 -24.90 16.53 -14.14
N ALA A 359 -24.49 17.75 -13.79
CA ALA A 359 -23.11 18.21 -14.00
C ALA A 359 -22.07 17.29 -13.33
N GLU A 360 -22.35 16.82 -12.11
CA GLU A 360 -21.46 15.89 -11.40
C GLU A 360 -21.43 14.51 -12.06
N GLU A 361 -22.55 13.97 -12.52
CA GLU A 361 -22.57 12.68 -13.23
C GLU A 361 -21.80 12.75 -14.55
N ARG A 362 -21.98 13.84 -15.31
CA ARG A 362 -21.21 14.09 -16.52
C ARG A 362 -19.71 14.14 -16.21
N ARG A 363 -19.34 14.87 -15.15
CA ARG A 363 -17.94 14.98 -14.72
C ARG A 363 -17.35 13.63 -14.31
N LEU A 364 -18.11 12.81 -13.57
CA LEU A 364 -17.69 11.47 -13.19
C LEU A 364 -17.47 10.60 -14.43
N LEU A 365 -18.42 10.58 -15.38
CA LEU A 365 -18.30 9.84 -16.64
C LEU A 365 -17.03 10.24 -17.41
N GLU A 366 -16.77 11.54 -17.55
CA GLU A 366 -15.58 12.06 -18.22
C GLU A 366 -14.29 11.65 -17.49
N LYS A 367 -14.24 11.83 -16.15
CA LYS A 367 -13.07 11.43 -15.34
C LYS A 367 -12.81 9.93 -15.40
N THR A 368 -13.85 9.10 -15.36
CA THR A 368 -13.77 7.65 -15.45
C THR A 368 -13.24 7.23 -16.82
N TYR A 369 -13.83 7.73 -17.92
CA TYR A 369 -13.35 7.43 -19.27
C TYR A 369 -11.88 7.84 -19.46
N ASP A 370 -11.53 9.08 -19.11
CA ASP A 370 -10.16 9.59 -19.22
C ASP A 370 -9.20 8.79 -18.33
N GLY A 371 -9.65 8.35 -17.17
CA GLY A 371 -8.92 7.46 -16.26
C GLY A 371 -8.53 6.15 -16.94
N PHE A 372 -9.46 5.48 -17.62
CA PHE A 372 -9.17 4.24 -18.34
C PHE A 372 -8.24 4.46 -19.53
N VAL A 373 -8.50 5.50 -20.35
CA VAL A 373 -7.65 5.82 -21.49
C VAL A 373 -6.20 6.07 -21.06
N ARG A 374 -6.01 6.84 -19.99
CA ARG A 374 -4.69 7.17 -19.45
C ARG A 374 -4.00 6.02 -18.73
N ASN A 375 -4.75 5.00 -18.33
CA ASN A 375 -4.19 3.75 -17.80
C ASN A 375 -4.12 2.65 -18.86
N GLY A 376 -4.13 3.01 -20.14
CA GLY A 376 -3.78 2.11 -21.23
C GLY A 376 -4.92 1.25 -21.76
N ALA A 377 -6.19 1.56 -21.46
CA ALA A 377 -7.33 0.78 -21.96
C ALA A 377 -7.37 0.67 -23.49
N ASN A 378 -6.89 1.71 -24.20
CA ASN A 378 -6.80 1.78 -25.68
C ASN A 378 -5.54 1.13 -26.27
N LEU A 379 -4.61 0.62 -25.45
CA LEU A 379 -3.37 0.01 -25.93
C LEU A 379 -3.63 -1.32 -26.64
N SER A 380 -2.71 -1.71 -27.53
CA SER A 380 -2.71 -3.06 -28.10
C SER A 380 -2.43 -4.11 -27.02
N ALA A 381 -2.82 -5.37 -27.24
CA ALA A 381 -2.55 -6.45 -26.26
C ALA A 381 -1.06 -6.56 -25.90
N LYS A 382 -0.16 -6.32 -26.86
CA LYS A 382 1.29 -6.29 -26.63
C LYS A 382 1.68 -5.12 -25.73
N ASP A 383 1.18 -3.93 -26.02
CA ASP A 383 1.51 -2.72 -25.28
C ASP A 383 0.90 -2.73 -23.87
N LYS A 384 -0.28 -3.36 -23.69
CA LYS A 384 -0.86 -3.63 -22.36
C LYS A 384 0.07 -4.49 -21.50
N ALA A 385 0.70 -5.51 -22.07
CA ALA A 385 1.67 -6.33 -21.34
C ALA A 385 2.91 -5.51 -20.92
N THR A 386 3.38 -4.61 -21.78
CA THR A 386 4.46 -3.67 -21.46
C THR A 386 4.04 -2.67 -20.37
N PHE A 387 2.84 -2.10 -20.47
CA PHE A 387 2.28 -1.19 -19.48
C PHE A 387 2.21 -1.84 -18.09
N ARG A 388 1.71 -3.07 -18.02
CA ARG A 388 1.65 -3.87 -16.77
C ARG A 388 3.02 -3.99 -16.12
N LYS A 389 4.03 -4.38 -16.89
CA LYS A 389 5.40 -4.54 -16.39
C LYS A 389 5.93 -3.21 -15.82
N ILE A 390 5.78 -2.12 -16.58
CA ILE A 390 6.26 -0.79 -16.15
C ILE A 390 5.52 -0.32 -14.89
N SER A 391 4.19 -0.47 -14.86
CA SER A 391 3.35 -0.09 -13.71
C SER A 391 3.77 -0.82 -12.43
N MET A 392 4.01 -2.15 -12.49
CA MET A 392 4.45 -2.94 -11.34
C MET A 392 5.85 -2.54 -10.84
N GLU A 393 6.78 -2.31 -11.77
CA GLU A 393 8.14 -1.86 -11.42
C GLU A 393 8.11 -0.46 -10.77
N LEU A 394 7.32 0.48 -11.31
CA LEU A 394 7.15 1.81 -10.73
C LEU A 394 6.60 1.76 -9.29
N SER A 395 5.56 0.96 -9.03
CA SER A 395 5.00 0.79 -7.69
C SER A 395 6.04 0.31 -6.67
N THR A 396 6.87 -0.67 -7.08
CA THR A 396 7.90 -1.25 -6.22
C THR A 396 9.03 -0.27 -5.94
N LEU A 397 9.51 0.43 -6.97
CA LEU A 397 10.59 1.41 -6.85
C LEU A 397 10.17 2.63 -6.02
N THR A 398 8.94 3.09 -6.17
CA THR A 398 8.35 4.21 -5.40
C THR A 398 8.33 3.88 -3.90
N LEU A 399 7.88 2.66 -3.53
CA LEU A 399 7.89 2.20 -2.15
C LEU A 399 9.32 2.15 -1.60
N ARG A 400 10.24 1.49 -2.32
CA ARG A 400 11.63 1.33 -1.89
C ARG A 400 12.35 2.66 -1.71
N PHE A 401 12.14 3.61 -2.63
CA PHE A 401 12.68 4.98 -2.51
C PHE A 401 12.31 5.61 -1.17
N SER A 402 11.03 5.51 -0.79
CA SER A 402 10.50 6.12 0.44
C SER A 402 11.04 5.45 1.71
N GLN A 403 11.12 4.12 1.72
CA GLN A 403 11.68 3.34 2.84
C GLN A 403 13.17 3.64 3.03
N ASN A 404 13.92 3.69 1.93
CA ASN A 404 15.35 4.01 1.94
C ASN A 404 15.62 5.38 2.58
N HIS A 405 14.83 6.40 2.21
CA HIS A 405 14.97 7.74 2.76
C HIS A 405 14.63 7.81 4.26
N LEU A 406 13.57 7.13 4.69
CA LEU A 406 13.23 7.05 6.11
C LEU A 406 14.32 6.35 6.93
N LYS A 407 14.86 5.24 6.42
CA LYS A 407 15.95 4.49 7.06
C LYS A 407 17.22 5.32 7.18
N GLU A 408 17.64 6.01 6.12
CA GLU A 408 18.79 6.94 6.17
C GLU A 408 18.59 8.08 7.18
N THR A 409 17.39 8.67 7.23
CA THR A 409 17.05 9.72 8.20
C THR A 409 17.17 9.21 9.65
N ASN A 410 16.67 8.00 9.91
CA ASN A 410 16.65 7.40 11.24
C ASN A 410 18.01 6.86 11.71
N ASN A 411 18.87 6.45 10.77
CA ASN A 411 20.17 5.84 11.07
C ASN A 411 21.23 6.86 11.52
N TYR A 412 21.09 8.13 11.15
CA TYR A 412 22.07 9.16 11.52
C TYR A 412 21.83 9.68 12.94
N GLU A 413 22.92 9.72 13.72
CA GLU A 413 22.93 10.30 15.06
C GLU A 413 24.27 10.99 15.31
N LEU A 414 24.23 12.29 15.59
CA LEU A 414 25.39 13.04 16.05
C LEU A 414 25.33 13.14 17.59
N VAL A 415 26.24 12.44 18.25
CA VAL A 415 26.35 12.44 19.72
C VAL A 415 27.31 13.55 20.15
N LEU A 416 26.82 14.47 20.97
CA LEU A 416 27.61 15.53 21.59
C LEU A 416 27.86 15.15 23.05
N ASP A 417 29.12 15.23 23.49
CA ASP A 417 29.57 14.77 24.81
C ASP A 417 30.15 15.88 25.69
N SER A 418 30.18 17.12 25.18
CA SER A 418 30.69 18.28 25.91
C SER A 418 29.79 19.51 25.75
N GLU A 419 29.71 20.34 26.80
CA GLU A 419 28.92 21.58 26.77
C GLU A 419 29.45 22.61 25.74
N GLU A 420 30.75 22.53 25.40
CA GLU A 420 31.36 23.39 24.39
C GLU A 420 30.68 23.23 23.02
N GLN A 421 30.29 22.01 22.67
CA GLN A 421 29.62 21.70 21.40
C GLN A 421 28.17 22.22 21.34
N LEU A 422 27.62 22.67 22.48
CA LEU A 422 26.26 23.21 22.58
C LEU A 422 26.21 24.73 22.42
N LYS A 423 27.37 25.41 22.31
CA LYS A 423 27.43 26.87 22.21
C LYS A 423 26.56 27.40 21.07
N GLY A 424 25.80 28.44 21.40
CA GLY A 424 24.87 29.11 20.51
C GLY A 424 23.48 28.47 20.46
N LEU A 425 23.35 27.16 20.72
CA LEU A 425 22.04 26.48 20.67
C LEU A 425 21.08 27.03 21.74
N PRO A 426 19.79 27.23 21.40
CA PRO A 426 18.79 27.63 22.38
C PRO A 426 18.54 26.50 23.38
N GLU A 427 18.14 26.87 24.60
CA GLU A 427 17.82 25.92 25.68
C GLU A 427 16.82 24.84 25.23
N SER A 428 15.83 25.24 24.43
CA SER A 428 14.82 24.34 23.84
C SER A 428 15.44 23.21 23.00
N ALA A 429 16.43 23.51 22.16
CA ALA A 429 17.12 22.53 21.33
C ALA A 429 18.05 21.63 22.16
N ILE A 430 18.70 22.19 23.19
CA ILE A 430 19.55 21.45 24.12
C ILE A 430 18.72 20.43 24.91
N GLU A 431 17.58 20.85 25.48
CA GLU A 431 16.67 19.96 26.21
C GLU A 431 16.12 18.85 25.31
N ALA A 432 15.69 19.19 24.08
CA ALA A 432 15.20 18.22 23.11
C ALA A 432 16.28 17.18 22.76
N ALA A 433 17.52 17.61 22.50
CA ALA A 433 18.62 16.71 22.19
C ALA A 433 19.01 15.79 23.37
N ALA A 434 18.92 16.30 24.61
CA ALA A 434 19.13 15.49 25.81
C ALA A 434 18.01 14.45 25.99
N HIS A 435 16.76 14.83 25.71
CA HIS A 435 15.63 13.92 25.74
C HIS A 435 15.79 12.80 24.71
N THR A 436 16.16 13.14 23.47
CA THR A 436 16.45 12.17 22.42
C THR A 436 17.59 11.23 22.79
N ALA A 437 18.65 11.74 23.44
CA ALA A 437 19.73 10.90 23.95
C ALA A 437 19.21 9.86 24.95
N LYS A 438 18.35 10.27 25.88
CA LYS A 438 17.70 9.37 26.86
C LYS A 438 16.80 8.33 26.19
N GLU A 439 15.96 8.73 25.23
CA GLU A 439 15.11 7.82 24.45
C GLU A 439 15.95 6.74 23.73
N LYS A 440 17.12 7.11 23.22
CA LYS A 440 18.06 6.21 22.52
C LYS A 440 19.07 5.51 23.43
N GLY A 441 18.98 5.69 24.75
CA GLY A 441 19.89 5.05 25.71
C GLY A 441 21.35 5.54 25.63
N LYS A 442 21.58 6.77 25.19
CA LYS A 442 22.90 7.42 25.06
C LYS A 442 23.10 8.50 26.14
N SER A 443 24.36 8.76 26.48
CA SER A 443 24.75 9.91 27.33
C SER A 443 24.96 11.17 26.49
N GLY A 444 24.84 12.34 27.10
CA GLY A 444 25.03 13.63 26.42
C GLY A 444 23.79 14.06 25.64
N TRP A 445 23.99 14.54 24.42
CA TRP A 445 22.94 15.06 23.54
C TRP A 445 22.99 14.38 22.19
N VAL A 446 21.83 14.07 21.61
CA VAL A 446 21.74 13.46 20.28
C VAL A 446 21.03 14.41 19.32
N ILE A 447 21.75 14.82 18.29
CA ILE A 447 21.22 15.57 17.14
C ILE A 447 20.87 14.58 16.03
N THR A 448 19.71 14.78 15.40
CA THR A 448 19.19 13.92 14.33
C THR A 448 18.91 14.72 13.06
N LEU A 449 18.59 14.02 11.97
CA LEU A 449 18.21 14.66 10.70
C LEU A 449 16.73 15.07 10.62
N GLN A 450 15.94 14.79 11.66
CA GLN A 450 14.56 15.24 11.73
C GLN A 450 14.53 16.77 11.84
N ALA A 451 13.61 17.43 11.13
CA ALA A 451 13.57 18.89 11.02
C ALA A 451 13.59 19.64 12.37
N PRO A 452 12.87 19.20 13.43
CA PRO A 452 12.94 19.85 14.76
C PRO A 452 14.31 19.80 15.42
N SER A 453 15.20 18.90 15.00
CA SER A 453 16.59 18.80 15.47
C SER A 453 17.54 19.51 14.51
N TYR A 454 17.41 19.24 13.20
CA TYR A 454 18.27 19.77 12.15
C TYR A 454 18.19 21.30 12.03
N VAL A 455 16.98 21.87 11.93
CA VAL A 455 16.77 23.30 11.65
C VAL A 455 17.37 24.19 12.76
N PRO A 456 17.08 24.00 14.06
CA PRO A 456 17.68 24.84 15.09
C PRO A 456 19.20 24.64 15.15
N PHE A 457 19.71 23.42 14.93
CA PHE A 457 21.16 23.19 14.92
C PHE A 457 21.86 24.03 13.83
N MET A 458 21.31 24.05 12.62
CA MET A 458 21.87 24.82 11.50
C MET A 458 21.73 26.33 11.66
N LYS A 459 20.75 26.81 12.43
CA LYS A 459 20.53 28.23 12.73
C LYS A 459 21.43 28.75 13.86
N TYR A 460 21.71 27.94 14.88
CA TYR A 460 22.24 28.44 16.15
C TYR A 460 23.58 27.86 16.58
N CYS A 461 24.02 26.69 16.09
CA CYS A 461 25.28 26.09 16.52
C CYS A 461 26.47 26.98 16.12
N ASP A 462 27.27 27.42 17.10
CA ASP A 462 28.43 28.29 16.84
C ASP A 462 29.59 27.54 16.15
N ASP A 463 29.72 26.22 16.37
CA ASP A 463 30.75 25.41 15.75
C ASP A 463 30.45 25.16 14.26
N ARG A 464 31.20 25.86 13.40
CA ARG A 464 31.10 25.74 11.94
C ARG A 464 31.39 24.33 11.43
N ASN A 465 32.28 23.57 12.07
CA ASN A 465 32.60 22.21 11.64
C ASN A 465 31.43 21.27 11.90
N LEU A 466 30.75 21.42 13.04
CA LEU A 466 29.55 20.64 13.34
C LEU A 466 28.40 21.01 12.41
N ARG A 467 28.21 22.30 12.09
CA ARG A 467 27.23 22.71 11.06
C ARG A 467 27.53 22.07 9.71
N ARG A 468 28.80 22.05 9.30
CA ARG A 468 29.23 21.38 8.06
C ARG A 468 28.96 19.88 8.10
N GLU A 469 29.31 19.20 9.19
CA GLU A 469 29.06 17.76 9.34
C GLU A 469 27.58 17.43 9.20
N LEU A 470 26.71 18.13 9.95
CA LEU A 470 25.28 17.89 9.91
C LEU A 470 24.67 18.25 8.55
N TYR A 471 25.12 19.35 7.93
CA TYR A 471 24.71 19.71 6.57
C TYR A 471 25.06 18.61 5.57
N MET A 472 26.28 18.09 5.61
CA MET A 472 26.70 17.03 4.71
C MET A 472 25.88 15.76 4.96
N ALA A 473 25.73 15.33 6.21
CA ALA A 473 24.92 14.16 6.57
C ALA A 473 23.49 14.23 6.01
N TYR A 474 22.84 15.40 6.07
CA TYR A 474 21.51 15.63 5.49
C TYR A 474 21.52 15.61 3.96
N ASN A 475 22.46 16.31 3.34
CA ASN A 475 22.44 16.50 1.88
C ASN A 475 23.08 15.35 1.09
N THR A 476 23.64 14.34 1.77
CA THR A 476 24.15 13.09 1.18
C THR A 476 23.30 11.85 1.50
N GLN A 477 22.14 12.02 2.14
CA GLN A 477 21.21 10.91 2.39
C GLN A 477 20.91 10.14 1.09
N CYS A 478 20.85 8.81 1.20
CA CYS A 478 20.60 7.90 0.07
C CYS A 478 21.64 7.96 -1.06
N MET A 479 22.84 8.47 -0.80
CA MET A 479 23.98 8.43 -1.74
C MET A 479 25.11 7.51 -1.30
N HIS A 480 25.05 7.02 -0.06
CA HIS A 480 26.08 6.15 0.52
C HIS A 480 26.13 4.80 -0.21
N ASP A 481 27.29 4.14 -0.20
CA ASP A 481 27.45 2.79 -0.76
C ASP A 481 26.84 1.74 0.19
N ASN A 482 25.51 1.73 0.27
CA ASN A 482 24.69 0.86 1.12
C ASN A 482 23.37 0.46 0.43
N GLU A 483 22.54 -0.31 1.12
CA GLU A 483 21.25 -0.80 0.58
C GLU A 483 20.19 0.31 0.39
N GLN A 484 20.38 1.46 1.04
CA GLN A 484 19.50 2.62 1.01
C GLN A 484 19.87 3.63 -0.10
N ASN A 485 20.84 3.30 -0.96
CA ASN A 485 21.21 4.15 -2.08
C ASN A 485 20.05 4.27 -3.09
N ASN A 486 19.69 5.51 -3.45
CA ASN A 486 18.59 5.80 -4.36
C ASN A 486 19.05 6.27 -5.77
N LEU A 487 20.36 6.36 -6.06
CA LEU A 487 20.85 6.84 -7.36
C LEU A 487 20.32 6.00 -8.53
N GLU A 488 20.44 4.67 -8.46
CA GLU A 488 19.93 3.78 -9.51
C GLU A 488 18.41 3.71 -9.53
N ILE A 489 17.76 3.81 -8.35
CA ILE A 489 16.29 3.86 -8.26
C ILE A 489 15.75 5.09 -8.99
N VAL A 490 16.39 6.25 -8.83
CA VAL A 490 16.03 7.48 -9.56
C VAL A 490 16.11 7.27 -11.07
N LYS A 491 17.22 6.73 -11.58
CA LYS A 491 17.40 6.47 -13.03
C LYS A 491 16.28 5.58 -13.57
N GLN A 492 15.96 4.51 -12.84
CA GLN A 492 14.88 3.60 -13.21
C GLN A 492 13.51 4.29 -13.18
N LEU A 493 13.19 5.04 -12.12
CA LEU A 493 11.92 5.75 -11.99
C LEU A 493 11.68 6.74 -13.13
N VAL A 494 12.64 7.61 -13.43
CA VAL A 494 12.47 8.64 -14.48
C VAL A 494 12.37 8.03 -15.86
N ASN A 495 13.13 6.96 -16.14
CA ASN A 495 13.09 6.25 -17.41
C ASN A 495 11.78 5.47 -17.59
N LEU A 496 11.30 4.77 -16.56
CA LEU A 496 10.04 4.04 -16.60
C LEU A 496 8.84 4.99 -16.75
N ARG A 497 8.84 6.14 -16.06
CA ARG A 497 7.82 7.18 -16.22
C ARG A 497 7.79 7.74 -17.65
N MET A 498 8.96 8.03 -18.23
CA MET A 498 9.07 8.45 -19.63
C MET A 498 8.53 7.37 -20.58
N GLN A 499 8.95 6.12 -20.42
CA GLN A 499 8.50 5.00 -21.25
C GLN A 499 7.00 4.78 -21.16
N LEU A 500 6.41 4.88 -19.95
CA LEU A 500 4.97 4.79 -19.73
C LEU A 500 4.22 5.88 -20.51
N ALA A 501 4.68 7.13 -20.43
CA ALA A 501 4.06 8.24 -21.14
C ALA A 501 4.14 8.08 -22.66
N GLN A 502 5.29 7.67 -23.18
CA GLN A 502 5.50 7.43 -24.61
C GLN A 502 4.67 6.25 -25.12
N LEU A 503 4.54 5.18 -24.33
CA LEU A 503 3.68 4.04 -24.65
C LEU A 503 2.22 4.45 -24.82
N LEU A 504 1.77 5.42 -24.01
CA LEU A 504 0.43 6.00 -24.08
C LEU A 504 0.27 7.10 -25.14
N GLY A 505 1.33 7.41 -25.92
CA GLY A 505 1.31 8.38 -27.01
C GLY A 505 1.61 9.83 -26.62
N PHE A 506 2.09 10.08 -25.41
CA PHE A 506 2.52 11.42 -24.96
C PHE A 506 3.99 11.68 -25.31
N LYS A 507 4.39 12.96 -25.48
CA LYS A 507 5.77 13.31 -25.85
C LYS A 507 6.80 12.97 -24.76
N ASP A 508 6.42 13.18 -23.51
CA ASP A 508 7.21 13.06 -22.29
C ASP A 508 6.26 12.88 -21.09
N TYR A 509 6.80 12.62 -19.90
CA TYR A 509 5.98 12.38 -18.71
C TYR A 509 5.22 13.64 -18.26
N ALA A 510 5.80 14.84 -18.44
CA ALA A 510 5.12 16.09 -18.14
C ALA A 510 3.87 16.30 -19.01
N ASP A 511 3.92 16.00 -20.31
CA ASP A 511 2.72 16.02 -21.18
C ASP A 511 1.64 15.03 -20.75
N TYR A 512 2.04 13.88 -20.20
CA TYR A 512 1.08 12.96 -19.59
C TYR A 512 0.48 13.55 -18.31
N ALA A 513 1.30 14.01 -17.36
CA ALA A 513 0.85 14.46 -16.04
C ALA A 513 0.01 15.75 -16.09
N LEU A 514 0.42 16.73 -16.90
CA LEU A 514 -0.16 18.08 -16.90
C LEU A 514 -1.58 18.16 -17.50
N ARG A 515 -2.05 17.13 -18.23
CA ARG A 515 -3.43 17.07 -18.74
C ARG A 515 -4.50 17.08 -17.64
N LYS A 516 -4.15 16.71 -16.42
CA LYS A 516 -5.03 16.75 -15.23
C LYS A 516 -4.56 17.81 -14.22
N ARG A 517 -4.04 18.93 -14.72
CA ARG A 517 -3.55 20.08 -13.96
C ARG A 517 -4.12 21.37 -14.56
N MET A 518 -4.32 22.40 -13.76
CA MET A 518 -4.70 23.74 -14.23
C MET A 518 -3.68 24.36 -15.19
N ALA A 519 -2.41 23.99 -15.06
CA ALA A 519 -1.37 24.46 -15.97
C ALA A 519 -1.49 23.88 -17.38
N GLU A 520 -2.14 22.71 -17.53
CA GLU A 520 -2.42 22.00 -18.79
C GLU A 520 -1.19 21.48 -19.58
N ASN A 521 -0.08 22.22 -19.58
CA ASN A 521 1.12 21.91 -20.38
C ASN A 521 2.39 22.55 -19.79
N SER A 522 3.55 22.05 -20.24
CA SER A 522 4.88 22.48 -19.78
C SER A 522 5.15 23.96 -20.00
N ASP A 523 4.61 24.55 -21.06
CA ASP A 523 4.92 25.92 -21.46
C ASP A 523 4.28 26.93 -20.49
N ASN A 524 3.08 26.63 -20.00
CA ASN A 524 2.43 27.40 -18.94
C ASN A 524 3.19 27.28 -17.61
N VAL A 525 3.71 26.09 -17.29
CA VAL A 525 4.54 25.89 -16.08
C VAL A 525 5.82 26.73 -16.16
N TYR A 526 6.59 26.60 -17.25
CA TYR A 526 7.82 27.37 -17.43
C TYR A 526 7.55 28.87 -17.47
N ARG A 527 6.44 29.32 -18.08
CA ARG A 527 6.06 30.74 -18.06
C ARG A 527 5.94 31.28 -16.63
N LEU A 528 5.25 30.56 -15.74
CA LEU A 528 5.15 30.96 -14.34
C LEU A 528 6.53 30.95 -13.65
N LEU A 529 7.27 29.86 -13.77
CA LEU A 529 8.58 29.73 -13.12
C LEU A 529 9.57 30.80 -13.59
N ASP A 530 9.58 31.11 -14.89
CA ASP A 530 10.44 32.15 -15.47
C ASP A 530 10.02 33.56 -15.05
N GLN A 531 8.71 33.84 -14.97
CA GLN A 531 8.21 35.13 -14.46
C GLN A 531 8.61 35.38 -13.00
N LEU A 532 8.50 34.34 -12.16
CA LEU A 532 8.95 34.43 -10.77
C LEU A 532 10.47 34.54 -10.68
N LEU A 533 11.21 33.78 -11.49
CA LEU A 533 12.66 33.89 -11.54
C LEU A 533 13.09 35.32 -11.87
N GLU A 534 12.56 35.89 -12.95
CA GLU A 534 12.87 37.26 -13.38
C GLU A 534 12.57 38.29 -12.28
N ALA A 535 11.41 38.18 -11.62
CA ALA A 535 10.98 39.12 -10.60
C ALA A 535 11.82 39.05 -9.31
N TYR A 536 12.20 37.84 -8.87
CA TYR A 536 12.82 37.64 -7.56
C TYR A 536 14.36 37.62 -7.59
N THR A 537 15.00 37.26 -8.72
CA THR A 537 16.46 37.12 -8.82
C THR A 537 17.23 38.36 -8.34
N PRO A 538 16.87 39.61 -8.72
CA PRO A 538 17.62 40.79 -8.28
C PRO A 538 17.61 40.98 -6.76
N THR A 539 16.48 40.71 -6.11
CA THR A 539 16.34 40.82 -4.65
C THR A 539 17.05 39.66 -3.94
N ALA A 540 16.96 38.45 -4.48
CA ALA A 540 17.59 37.27 -3.90
C ALA A 540 19.13 37.39 -3.85
N HIS A 541 19.75 37.96 -4.89
CA HIS A 541 21.19 38.24 -4.87
C HIS A 541 21.55 39.26 -3.77
N LYS A 542 20.77 40.33 -3.62
CA LYS A 542 21.00 41.32 -2.55
C LYS A 542 20.87 40.71 -1.17
N GLU A 543 19.85 39.89 -0.94
CA GLU A 543 19.64 39.18 0.33
C GLU A 543 20.85 38.30 0.68
N VAL A 544 21.38 37.55 -0.29
CA VAL A 544 22.57 36.71 -0.10
C VAL A 544 23.84 37.55 0.14
N GLU A 545 24.02 38.64 -0.60
CA GLU A 545 25.12 39.59 -0.42
C GLU A 545 25.10 40.21 0.99
N GLU A 546 23.94 40.54 1.53
CA GLU A 546 23.81 41.06 2.90
C GLU A 546 24.21 40.02 3.95
N VAL A 547 23.82 38.75 3.77
CA VAL A 547 24.23 37.64 4.65
C VAL A 547 25.75 37.42 4.57
N GLU A 548 26.32 37.44 3.37
CA GLU A 548 27.78 37.32 3.17
C GLU A 548 28.53 38.51 3.79
N ALA A 549 28.00 39.73 3.67
CA ALA A 549 28.59 40.92 4.27
C ALA A 549 28.61 40.83 5.81
N LEU A 550 27.54 40.32 6.43
CA LEU A 550 27.54 40.07 7.87
C LEU A 550 28.57 39.00 8.25
N ALA A 551 28.66 37.90 7.50
CA ALA A 551 29.63 36.85 7.77
C ALA A 551 31.07 37.39 7.71
N LYS A 552 31.42 38.18 6.69
CA LYS A 552 32.75 38.82 6.59
C LYS A 552 33.02 39.84 7.69
N LYS A 553 32.01 40.61 8.10
CA LYS A 553 32.11 41.55 9.23
C LYS A 553 32.48 40.83 10.54
N LEU A 554 31.98 39.61 10.75
CA LEU A 554 32.20 38.83 11.98
C LEU A 554 33.46 37.96 11.94
N GLU A 555 33.78 37.36 10.78
CA GLU A 555 34.84 36.34 10.63
C GLU A 555 36.11 36.87 9.93
N GLY A 556 36.01 38.02 9.27
CA GLY A 556 37.07 38.62 8.44
C GLY A 556 36.78 38.57 6.93
N ASP A 557 37.42 39.45 6.17
CA ASP A 557 37.14 39.68 4.74
C ASP A 557 37.40 38.44 3.84
N ASP A 558 38.31 37.56 4.25
CA ASP A 558 38.64 36.31 3.53
C ASP A 558 37.59 35.20 3.73
N PHE A 559 36.59 35.42 4.59
CA PHE A 559 35.56 34.43 4.86
C PHE A 559 34.72 34.15 3.61
N LYS A 560 34.57 32.86 3.30
CA LYS A 560 33.73 32.36 2.20
C LYS A 560 32.47 31.74 2.77
N LEU A 561 31.34 32.38 2.49
CA LEU A 561 30.02 31.86 2.86
C LEU A 561 29.73 30.57 2.09
N MET A 562 29.46 29.49 2.82
CA MET A 562 29.08 28.19 2.26
C MET A 562 27.63 27.85 2.64
N PRO A 563 26.98 26.87 1.99
CA PRO A 563 25.60 26.51 2.33
C PRO A 563 25.33 26.18 3.80
N TRP A 564 26.28 25.54 4.49
CA TRP A 564 26.18 25.24 5.93
C TRP A 564 26.35 26.46 6.85
N ASP A 565 26.68 27.62 6.28
CA ASP A 565 26.79 28.90 7.00
C ASP A 565 25.56 29.78 6.81
N PHE A 566 24.79 29.58 5.73
CA PHE A 566 23.75 30.51 5.31
C PHE A 566 22.66 30.70 6.37
N SER A 567 22.09 29.62 6.90
CA SER A 567 21.05 29.69 7.93
C SER A 567 21.54 30.38 9.20
N TYR A 568 22.79 30.13 9.61
CA TYR A 568 23.40 30.70 10.81
C TYR A 568 23.57 32.22 10.70
N TYR A 569 24.20 32.71 9.62
CA TYR A 569 24.36 34.16 9.43
C TYR A 569 23.05 34.84 9.04
N SER A 570 22.12 34.16 8.36
CA SER A 570 20.78 34.70 8.09
C SER A 570 20.01 34.95 9.39
N GLU A 571 20.07 34.02 10.35
CA GLU A 571 19.40 34.20 11.65
C GLU A 571 20.04 35.37 12.43
N LYS A 572 21.38 35.48 12.44
CA LYS A 572 22.06 36.65 13.03
C LYS A 572 21.68 37.97 12.36
N LEU A 573 21.61 38.00 11.02
CA LEU A 573 21.23 39.19 10.28
C LEU A 573 19.78 39.59 10.54
N LYS A 574 18.86 38.62 10.59
CA LYS A 574 17.46 38.83 10.95
C LYS A 574 17.37 39.47 12.34
N ASN A 575 18.12 38.94 13.30
CA ASN A 575 18.16 39.50 14.64
C ASN A 575 18.78 40.91 14.68
N GLU A 576 19.89 41.17 13.97
CA GLU A 576 20.49 42.53 13.86
C GLU A 576 19.51 43.54 13.24
N LYS A 577 18.76 43.16 12.21
CA LYS A 577 17.83 44.06 11.49
C LYS A 577 16.52 44.31 12.22
N PHE A 578 15.93 43.28 12.84
CA PHE A 578 14.56 43.35 13.37
C PHE A 578 14.50 43.21 14.90
N ASN A 579 15.63 42.99 15.57
CA ASN A 579 15.70 42.66 17.00
C ASN A 579 14.71 41.52 17.34
N PHE A 580 14.76 40.48 16.52
CA PHE A 580 13.79 39.39 16.48
C PHE A 580 14.50 38.04 16.29
N ASP A 581 14.23 37.14 17.23
CA ASP A 581 14.63 35.73 17.21
C ASP A 581 13.35 34.92 17.44
N GLU A 582 13.07 33.94 16.58
CA GLU A 582 11.86 33.12 16.67
C GLU A 582 11.72 32.39 18.01
N GLU A 583 12.82 32.11 18.71
CA GLU A 583 12.79 31.46 20.02
C GLU A 583 12.06 32.30 21.08
N ILE A 584 12.04 33.63 20.95
CA ILE A 584 11.30 34.51 21.90
C ILE A 584 9.78 34.36 21.77
N LEU A 585 9.30 33.80 20.65
CA LEU A 585 7.87 33.53 20.43
C LEU A 585 7.42 32.20 21.02
N ARG A 586 8.33 31.23 21.21
CA ARG A 586 7.97 29.88 21.67
C ARG A 586 7.10 29.87 22.92
N PRO A 587 7.36 30.67 23.97
CA PRO A 587 6.53 30.68 25.16
C PRO A 587 5.07 31.08 24.91
N TYR A 588 4.76 31.76 23.80
CA TYR A 588 3.42 32.20 23.42
C TYR A 588 2.67 31.20 22.53
N PHE A 589 3.36 30.16 22.05
CA PHE A 589 2.82 29.16 21.12
C PHE A 589 2.82 27.76 21.73
N GLU A 590 2.22 27.64 22.91
CA GLU A 590 1.87 26.34 23.47
C GLU A 590 0.89 25.60 22.54
N LEU A 591 1.19 24.36 22.16
CA LEU A 591 0.42 23.58 21.18
C LEU A 591 -1.09 23.53 21.49
N SER A 592 -1.47 23.42 22.76
CA SER A 592 -2.88 23.40 23.19
C SER A 592 -3.61 24.70 22.79
N ARG A 593 -2.97 25.85 23.02
CA ARG A 593 -3.48 27.19 22.68
C ARG A 593 -3.44 27.45 21.19
N VAL A 594 -2.38 27.03 20.51
CA VAL A 594 -2.28 27.12 19.04
C VAL A 594 -3.45 26.35 18.40
N LYS A 595 -3.75 25.15 18.89
CA LYS A 595 -4.90 24.35 18.45
C LYS A 595 -6.23 25.06 18.70
N GLU A 596 -6.42 25.66 19.87
CA GLU A 596 -7.60 26.50 20.15
C GLU A 596 -7.70 27.70 19.19
N GLY A 597 -6.57 28.34 18.87
CA GLY A 597 -6.48 29.43 17.90
C GLY A 597 -6.87 28.99 16.49
N VAL A 598 -6.26 27.92 15.98
CA VAL A 598 -6.52 27.37 14.63
C VAL A 598 -7.97 26.91 14.50
N PHE A 599 -8.51 26.18 15.48
CA PHE A 599 -9.92 25.77 15.50
C PHE A 599 -10.85 26.99 15.65
N GLY A 600 -10.47 27.94 16.51
CA GLY A 600 -11.18 29.20 16.73
C GLY A 600 -11.25 30.08 15.48
N LEU A 601 -10.24 30.05 14.62
CA LEU A 601 -10.24 30.71 13.32
C LEU A 601 -11.33 30.16 12.43
N ALA A 602 -11.43 28.84 12.29
CA ALA A 602 -12.49 28.21 11.52
C ALA A 602 -13.88 28.48 12.12
N THR A 603 -14.01 28.49 13.45
CA THR A 603 -15.25 28.91 14.14
C THR A 603 -15.63 30.34 13.78
N ARG A 604 -14.67 31.28 13.75
CA ARG A 604 -14.92 32.69 13.40
C ARG A 604 -15.31 32.86 11.94
N LEU A 605 -14.62 32.17 11.03
CA LEU A 605 -14.84 32.29 9.59
C LEU A 605 -16.13 31.60 9.14
N TYR A 606 -16.37 30.37 9.59
CA TYR A 606 -17.40 29.48 9.05
C TYR A 606 -18.51 29.13 10.05
N GLY A 607 -18.30 29.37 11.35
CA GLY A 607 -19.26 29.04 12.40
C GLY A 607 -19.24 27.58 12.85
N ILE A 608 -18.26 26.78 12.41
CA ILE A 608 -18.13 25.38 12.81
C ILE A 608 -17.62 25.24 14.25
N SER A 609 -17.81 24.08 14.87
CA SER A 609 -17.36 23.79 16.23
C SER A 609 -16.70 22.41 16.33
N PHE A 610 -15.81 22.23 17.31
CA PHE A 610 -15.00 21.03 17.49
C PHE A 610 -15.21 20.48 18.90
N LYS A 611 -15.48 19.18 19.00
CA LYS A 611 -15.71 18.48 20.27
C LYS A 611 -14.83 17.24 20.34
N GLU A 612 -13.87 17.24 21.26
CA GLU A 612 -13.02 16.06 21.48
C GLU A 612 -13.88 14.87 21.90
N ASN A 613 -13.64 13.70 21.30
CA ASN A 613 -14.36 12.48 21.60
C ASN A 613 -13.39 11.31 21.80
N LYS A 614 -13.10 11.01 23.07
CA LYS A 614 -12.20 9.93 23.50
C LYS A 614 -12.75 8.51 23.25
N ASN A 615 -14.01 8.38 22.82
CA ASN A 615 -14.58 7.09 22.43
C ASN A 615 -14.31 6.74 20.97
N ILE A 616 -13.78 7.68 20.17
CA ILE A 616 -13.31 7.39 18.81
C ILE A 616 -11.93 6.71 18.93
N PRO A 617 -11.76 5.47 18.42
CA PRO A 617 -10.47 4.81 18.45
C PRO A 617 -9.41 5.55 17.65
N VAL A 618 -8.15 5.45 18.10
CA VAL A 618 -6.98 6.07 17.48
C VAL A 618 -5.84 5.07 17.32
N TYR A 619 -4.95 5.29 16.35
CA TYR A 619 -3.85 4.38 16.02
C TYR A 619 -2.59 4.57 16.89
N HIS A 620 -2.46 5.72 17.55
CA HIS A 620 -1.32 6.03 18.42
C HIS A 620 -1.82 6.87 19.61
N PRO A 621 -1.30 6.69 20.84
CA PRO A 621 -1.78 7.39 22.04
C PRO A 621 -1.71 8.93 21.98
N ASP A 622 -0.79 9.49 21.18
CA ASP A 622 -0.67 10.95 20.98
C ASP A 622 -1.73 11.52 20.03
N VAL A 623 -2.52 10.68 19.36
CA VAL A 623 -3.54 11.11 18.41
C VAL A 623 -4.81 11.50 19.16
N GLN A 624 -5.37 12.65 18.82
CA GLN A 624 -6.64 13.13 19.36
C GLN A 624 -7.71 13.13 18.26
N ALA A 625 -8.95 12.79 18.61
CA ALA A 625 -10.08 12.76 17.70
C ALA A 625 -11.17 13.76 18.10
N TYR A 626 -11.69 14.49 17.12
CA TYR A 626 -12.70 15.53 17.27
C TYR A 626 -13.90 15.26 16.38
N GLU A 627 -15.11 15.38 16.92
CA GLU A 627 -16.32 15.56 16.13
C GLU A 627 -16.41 17.04 15.72
N VAL A 628 -16.69 17.29 14.43
CA VAL A 628 -16.87 18.64 13.88
C VAL A 628 -18.36 18.84 13.56
N TYR A 629 -18.92 19.98 13.96
CA TYR A 629 -20.30 20.35 13.67
C TYR A 629 -20.39 21.70 12.95
N ASP A 630 -21.38 21.86 12.07
CA ASP A 630 -21.67 23.12 11.39
C ASP A 630 -22.37 24.11 12.34
N LYS A 631 -22.53 25.35 11.87
CA LYS A 631 -23.19 26.44 12.60
C LYS A 631 -24.66 26.16 12.96
N ASP A 632 -25.30 25.21 12.28
CA ASP A 632 -26.67 24.76 12.56
C ASP A 632 -26.73 23.53 13.48
N GLY A 633 -25.58 23.01 13.92
CA GLY A 633 -25.45 21.83 14.76
C GLY A 633 -25.40 20.51 14.00
N SER A 634 -25.46 20.52 12.66
CA SER A 634 -25.30 19.31 11.84
C SER A 634 -23.87 18.76 11.90
N TYR A 635 -23.72 17.43 11.88
CA TYR A 635 -22.41 16.79 11.90
C TYR A 635 -21.69 16.99 10.56
N LEU A 636 -20.42 17.40 10.61
CA LEU A 636 -19.60 17.68 9.43
C LEU A 636 -18.47 16.70 9.19
N ALA A 637 -17.78 16.19 10.20
CA ALA A 637 -16.62 15.29 10.03
C ALA A 637 -16.10 14.73 11.35
N VAL A 638 -15.27 13.69 11.27
CA VAL A 638 -14.25 13.41 12.30
C VAL A 638 -12.93 14.02 11.86
N LEU A 639 -12.25 14.72 12.77
CA LEU A 639 -10.89 15.24 12.60
C LEU A 639 -9.94 14.55 13.58
N TYR A 640 -8.89 13.91 13.07
CA TYR A 640 -7.75 13.41 13.84
C TYR A 640 -6.61 14.43 13.81
N THR A 641 -5.91 14.60 14.93
CA THR A 641 -4.71 15.44 15.01
C THR A 641 -3.54 14.66 15.60
N ASP A 642 -2.40 14.62 14.88
CA ASP A 642 -1.21 13.84 15.25
C ASP A 642 0.08 14.66 15.10
N PHE A 643 0.54 15.28 16.19
CA PHE A 643 1.50 16.38 16.12
C PHE A 643 2.99 15.99 16.19
N HIS A 644 3.37 14.88 16.82
CA HIS A 644 4.77 14.69 17.26
C HIS A 644 5.58 13.69 16.41
N PRO A 645 6.90 13.92 16.22
CA PRO A 645 7.77 13.00 15.50
C PRO A 645 8.04 11.71 16.28
N ARG A 646 8.24 10.61 15.56
CA ARG A 646 8.57 9.29 16.09
C ARG A 646 9.13 8.40 14.98
N ALA A 647 9.79 7.29 15.35
CA ALA A 647 10.57 6.47 14.42
C ALA A 647 9.76 5.95 13.21
N GLY A 648 8.50 5.54 13.43
CA GLY A 648 7.60 5.04 12.39
C GLY A 648 6.89 6.13 11.57
N LYS A 649 7.11 7.42 11.85
CA LYS A 649 6.46 8.53 11.14
C LYS A 649 7.43 9.15 10.14
N ARG A 650 6.99 9.31 8.89
CA ARG A 650 7.80 10.01 7.86
C ARG A 650 7.98 11.49 8.20
N SER A 651 9.07 12.08 7.71
CA SER A 651 9.34 13.52 7.83
C SER A 651 8.29 14.38 7.10
N GLY A 652 8.11 15.63 7.56
CA GLY A 652 7.21 16.62 6.96
C GLY A 652 5.90 16.80 7.71
N ALA A 653 4.89 17.34 7.03
CA ALA A 653 3.51 17.42 7.49
C ALA A 653 2.58 17.07 6.32
N TRP A 654 1.39 16.56 6.61
CA TRP A 654 0.38 16.25 5.60
C TRP A 654 -1.01 16.12 6.21
N MET A 655 -2.02 16.27 5.36
CA MET A 655 -3.40 15.88 5.61
C MET A 655 -3.73 14.60 4.83
N THR A 656 -4.56 13.74 5.42
CA THR A 656 -5.11 12.56 4.75
C THR A 656 -6.57 12.33 5.13
N SER A 657 -7.25 11.48 4.37
CA SER A 657 -8.59 10.97 4.66
C SER A 657 -8.52 9.50 5.03
N TYR A 658 -9.20 9.09 6.10
CA TYR A 658 -9.53 7.67 6.37
C TYR A 658 -10.85 7.25 5.72
N LYS A 659 -11.66 8.23 5.34
CA LYS A 659 -12.95 8.06 4.67
C LYS A 659 -13.29 9.38 3.98
N GLU A 660 -13.55 9.34 2.68
CA GLU A 660 -14.02 10.50 1.91
C GLU A 660 -15.51 10.81 2.17
N GLN A 661 -15.99 11.95 1.68
CA GLN A 661 -17.40 12.33 1.75
C GLN A 661 -18.15 11.93 0.47
N TRP A 662 -19.42 11.54 0.58
CA TRP A 662 -20.32 11.35 -0.57
C TRP A 662 -21.80 11.52 -0.17
N ILE A 663 -22.70 11.61 -1.15
CA ILE A 663 -24.15 11.68 -0.92
C ILE A 663 -24.82 10.47 -1.59
N GLU A 664 -25.53 9.69 -0.78
CA GLU A 664 -26.32 8.54 -1.23
C GLU A 664 -27.52 8.95 -2.08
N ALA A 665 -28.08 7.99 -2.82
CA ALA A 665 -29.25 8.21 -3.65
C ALA A 665 -30.50 8.66 -2.84
N ASP A 666 -30.57 8.31 -1.56
CA ASP A 666 -31.65 8.73 -0.65
C ASP A 666 -31.42 10.11 -0.01
N GLY A 667 -30.29 10.77 -0.33
CA GLY A 667 -29.90 12.07 0.20
C GLY A 667 -29.06 12.01 1.49
N THR A 668 -28.75 10.82 2.00
CA THR A 668 -27.86 10.66 3.16
C THR A 668 -26.46 11.15 2.83
N ASN A 669 -25.98 12.14 3.59
CA ASN A 669 -24.64 12.70 3.41
C ASN A 669 -23.64 11.97 4.31
N SER A 670 -22.88 11.05 3.72
CA SER A 670 -21.81 10.33 4.39
C SER A 670 -20.64 11.28 4.62
N ARG A 671 -20.43 11.71 5.86
CA ARG A 671 -19.40 12.71 6.21
C ARG A 671 -17.99 12.10 6.31
N PRO A 672 -16.94 12.90 6.03
CA PRO A 672 -15.56 12.42 5.92
C PRO A 672 -14.88 12.26 7.28
N HIS A 673 -13.82 11.45 7.30
CA HIS A 673 -12.91 11.30 8.43
C HIS A 673 -11.51 11.73 7.98
N VAL A 674 -11.06 12.90 8.45
CA VAL A 674 -9.81 13.54 8.01
C VAL A 674 -8.78 13.53 9.13
N SER A 675 -7.50 13.56 8.78
CA SER A 675 -6.39 13.61 9.73
C SER A 675 -5.39 14.67 9.31
N VAL A 676 -4.88 15.44 10.27
CA VAL A 676 -3.68 16.27 10.10
C VAL A 676 -2.53 15.64 10.87
N THR A 677 -1.41 15.42 10.20
CA THR A 677 -0.22 14.79 10.77
C THR A 677 0.98 15.69 10.59
N MET A 678 1.72 15.92 11.68
CA MET A 678 2.88 16.80 11.73
C MET A 678 4.03 16.15 12.50
N ASN A 679 5.16 16.86 12.53
CA ASN A 679 6.39 16.52 13.24
C ASN A 679 6.86 17.69 14.10
N PHE A 680 6.00 18.18 15.00
CA PHE A 680 6.25 19.29 15.91
C PHE A 680 7.06 18.90 17.13
N THR A 681 7.81 19.87 17.64
CA THR A 681 8.59 19.81 18.88
C THR A 681 7.81 19.12 20.00
N LYS A 682 8.38 18.04 20.55
CA LYS A 682 7.78 17.28 21.66
C LYS A 682 7.79 18.09 22.97
N PRO A 683 6.86 17.85 23.90
CA PRO A 683 6.99 18.35 25.27
C PRO A 683 8.22 17.75 25.96
N THR A 684 8.75 18.45 26.97
CA THR A 684 9.76 17.92 27.89
C THR A 684 9.09 17.59 29.24
N PRO A 685 9.77 16.93 30.20
CA PRO A 685 9.18 16.68 31.52
C PRO A 685 8.70 17.95 32.25
N ASP A 686 9.33 19.10 31.97
CA ASP A 686 9.09 20.35 32.69
C ASP A 686 8.37 21.42 31.84
N LYS A 687 8.28 21.25 30.52
CA LYS A 687 7.67 22.23 29.60
C LYS A 687 6.66 21.55 28.65
N PRO A 688 5.51 22.18 28.37
CA PRO A 688 4.58 21.69 27.35
C PRO A 688 5.22 21.79 25.96
N ALA A 689 4.55 21.27 24.93
CA ALA A 689 5.00 21.43 23.55
C ALA A 689 4.90 22.92 23.15
N LEU A 690 6.05 23.60 23.05
CA LEU A 690 6.17 24.99 22.65
C LEU A 690 6.64 25.08 21.19
N LEU A 691 5.75 25.55 20.33
CA LEU A 691 5.96 25.58 18.89
C LEU A 691 6.78 26.80 18.46
N THR A 692 7.57 26.62 17.41
CA THR A 692 8.10 27.70 16.59
C THR A 692 6.98 28.36 15.77
N PHE A 693 7.23 29.57 15.28
CA PHE A 693 6.32 30.23 14.34
C PHE A 693 6.10 29.43 13.05
N SER A 694 7.15 28.76 12.55
CA SER A 694 7.06 27.88 11.38
C SER A 694 6.13 26.67 11.60
N GLU A 695 6.16 26.07 12.80
CA GLU A 695 5.24 24.99 13.17
C GLU A 695 3.79 25.48 13.28
N VAL A 696 3.56 26.70 13.79
CA VAL A 696 2.22 27.33 13.78
C VAL A 696 1.72 27.51 12.34
N ASN A 697 2.58 28.00 11.45
CA ASN A 697 2.23 28.17 10.04
C ASN A 697 1.93 26.82 9.35
N THR A 698 2.73 25.79 9.65
CA THR A 698 2.52 24.42 9.18
C THR A 698 1.16 23.87 9.64
N PHE A 699 0.74 24.17 10.87
CA PHE A 699 -0.59 23.74 11.32
C PHE A 699 -1.71 24.44 10.53
N LEU A 700 -1.60 25.75 10.30
CA LEU A 700 -2.56 26.45 9.46
C LEU A 700 -2.66 25.86 8.05
N HIS A 701 -1.51 25.53 7.43
CA HIS A 701 -1.42 24.88 6.13
C HIS A 701 -2.22 23.56 6.10
N GLU A 702 -1.86 22.60 6.96
CA GLU A 702 -2.54 21.28 6.98
C GLU A 702 -4.01 21.39 7.39
N PHE A 703 -4.33 22.35 8.24
CA PHE A 703 -5.71 22.60 8.62
C PHE A 703 -6.54 23.18 7.47
N GLY A 704 -5.94 23.91 6.53
CA GLY A 704 -6.60 24.32 5.30
C GLY A 704 -6.98 23.14 4.39
N HIS A 705 -6.10 22.15 4.26
CA HIS A 705 -6.45 20.85 3.63
C HIS A 705 -7.56 20.14 4.40
N ALA A 706 -7.49 20.13 5.73
CA ALA A 706 -8.53 19.55 6.57
C ALA A 706 -9.88 20.24 6.36
N LEU A 707 -9.93 21.57 6.25
CA LEU A 707 -11.16 22.31 5.95
C LEU A 707 -11.71 21.96 4.56
N HIS A 708 -10.84 21.74 3.57
CA HIS A 708 -11.25 21.27 2.23
C HIS A 708 -11.94 19.91 2.29
N GLY A 709 -11.41 18.98 3.10
CA GLY A 709 -12.09 17.70 3.38
C GLY A 709 -13.37 17.87 4.21
N ILE A 710 -13.32 18.60 5.32
CA ILE A 710 -14.43 18.80 6.27
C ILE A 710 -15.65 19.42 5.58
N PHE A 711 -15.46 20.37 4.66
CA PHE A 711 -16.56 21.05 3.97
C PHE A 711 -17.02 20.38 2.68
N ALA A 712 -16.38 19.29 2.27
CA ALA A 712 -16.75 18.56 1.08
C ALA A 712 -18.27 18.24 1.07
N ASN A 713 -18.89 18.45 -0.09
CA ASN A 713 -20.31 18.24 -0.29
C ASN A 713 -20.61 17.85 -1.75
N THR A 714 -20.10 16.69 -2.15
CA THR A 714 -20.24 16.11 -3.49
C THR A 714 -21.08 14.84 -3.45
N ARG A 715 -21.63 14.43 -4.60
CA ARG A 715 -22.37 13.17 -4.72
C ARG A 715 -21.46 11.95 -4.76
N PHE A 716 -20.29 12.05 -5.38
CA PHE A 716 -19.38 10.93 -5.62
C PHE A 716 -18.08 11.06 -4.83
N LYS A 717 -17.63 9.96 -4.21
CA LYS A 717 -16.45 9.93 -3.32
C LYS A 717 -15.16 10.27 -4.08
N SER A 718 -15.02 9.79 -5.31
CA SER A 718 -13.84 10.00 -6.17
C SER A 718 -13.64 11.45 -6.66
N MET A 719 -14.58 12.34 -6.32
CA MET A 719 -14.52 13.76 -6.59
C MET A 719 -14.65 14.61 -5.32
N SER A 720 -14.71 14.00 -4.15
CA SER A 720 -14.94 14.70 -2.89
C SER A 720 -13.66 15.29 -2.30
N GLY A 721 -13.82 16.33 -1.48
CA GLY A 721 -12.73 16.94 -0.71
C GLY A 721 -11.53 17.32 -1.56
N THR A 722 -10.36 16.82 -1.17
CA THR A 722 -9.07 17.14 -1.80
C THR A 722 -8.83 16.42 -3.14
N ASN A 723 -9.82 15.68 -3.68
CA ASN A 723 -9.76 15.03 -5.00
C ASN A 723 -9.93 16.02 -6.19
N VAL A 724 -9.13 17.09 -6.17
CA VAL A 724 -9.06 18.17 -7.14
C VAL A 724 -7.85 18.05 -8.08
N TYR A 725 -7.67 19.01 -9.00
CA TYR A 725 -6.38 19.13 -9.67
C TYR A 725 -5.32 19.59 -8.69
N TRP A 726 -4.09 19.16 -8.88
CA TRP A 726 -3.13 19.17 -7.78
C TRP A 726 -2.15 20.33 -7.79
N ASP A 727 -2.22 21.16 -8.83
CA ASP A 727 -1.85 22.56 -8.81
C ASP A 727 -2.96 23.50 -8.29
N PHE A 728 -4.08 22.94 -7.82
CA PHE A 728 -5.15 23.66 -7.10
C PHE A 728 -5.27 23.23 -5.63
N VAL A 729 -4.86 22.01 -5.29
CA VAL A 729 -5.06 21.44 -3.95
C VAL A 729 -4.40 22.28 -2.85
N GLU A 730 -3.31 22.98 -3.16
CA GLU A 730 -2.56 23.81 -2.21
C GLU A 730 -3.17 25.21 -1.98
N LEU A 731 -4.20 25.61 -2.73
CA LEU A 731 -4.86 26.90 -2.49
C LEU A 731 -5.55 26.93 -1.11
N PRO A 732 -6.42 25.96 -0.75
CA PRO A 732 -7.02 25.90 0.58
C PRO A 732 -6.04 25.82 1.75
N SER A 733 -4.88 25.21 1.57
CA SER A 733 -3.84 25.13 2.61
C SER A 733 -3.12 26.46 2.78
N GLN A 734 -2.54 26.99 1.69
CA GLN A 734 -1.73 28.20 1.73
C GLN A 734 -2.54 29.45 2.11
N ILE A 735 -3.82 29.54 1.73
CA ILE A 735 -4.64 30.69 2.13
C ILE A 735 -4.75 30.83 3.65
N MET A 736 -4.70 29.71 4.40
CA MET A 736 -4.76 29.70 5.86
C MET A 736 -3.45 30.19 6.49
N GLU A 737 -2.31 29.97 5.85
CA GLU A 737 -0.99 30.44 6.31
C GLU A 737 -0.94 31.97 6.44
N ASN A 738 -1.63 32.68 5.55
CA ASN A 738 -1.64 34.14 5.56
C ASN A 738 -2.23 34.73 6.87
N PHE A 739 -3.01 33.96 7.64
CA PHE A 739 -3.49 34.40 8.96
C PHE A 739 -2.38 34.44 10.01
N ALA A 740 -1.30 33.69 9.85
CA ALA A 740 -0.21 33.60 10.82
C ALA A 740 0.48 34.94 11.10
N ILE A 741 0.41 35.89 10.15
CA ILE A 741 0.99 37.23 10.27
C ILE A 741 -0.06 38.32 10.60
N GLU A 742 -1.31 37.94 10.84
CA GLU A 742 -2.38 38.89 11.18
C GLU A 742 -2.49 39.06 12.69
N LYS A 743 -2.21 40.27 13.19
CA LYS A 743 -2.26 40.61 14.63
C LYS A 743 -3.58 40.23 15.27
N ASP A 744 -4.68 40.56 14.59
CA ASP A 744 -6.04 40.28 15.06
C ASP A 744 -6.31 38.78 15.24
N PHE A 745 -5.60 37.91 14.53
CA PHE A 745 -5.65 36.45 14.72
C PHE A 745 -4.74 36.01 15.85
N LEU A 746 -3.46 36.40 15.84
CA LEU A 746 -2.51 36.00 16.89
C LEU A 746 -3.01 36.43 18.29
N ASN A 747 -3.60 37.61 18.42
CA ASN A 747 -4.19 38.12 19.66
C ASN A 747 -5.36 37.27 20.21
N THR A 748 -5.87 36.30 19.46
CA THR A 748 -6.95 35.41 19.92
C THR A 748 -6.46 34.25 20.78
N PHE A 749 -5.18 33.88 20.71
CA PHE A 749 -4.64 32.70 21.42
C PHE A 749 -3.18 32.83 21.88
N ALA A 750 -2.38 33.71 21.26
CA ALA A 750 -0.96 33.84 21.54
C ALA A 750 -0.73 34.54 22.89
N CYS A 751 -0.58 33.73 23.93
CA CYS A 751 -0.39 34.17 25.30
C CYS A 751 0.68 33.29 25.95
N HIS A 752 1.53 33.89 26.78
CA HIS A 752 2.64 33.20 27.42
C HIS A 752 2.14 32.02 28.28
N TYR A 753 2.72 30.83 28.10
CA TYR A 753 2.21 29.60 28.70
C TYR A 753 2.20 29.61 30.25
N GLN A 754 3.18 30.28 30.88
CA GLN A 754 3.24 30.43 32.34
C GLN A 754 2.43 31.60 32.89
N THR A 755 2.62 32.82 32.36
CA THR A 755 2.02 34.04 32.94
C THR A 755 0.63 34.33 32.41
N ASN A 756 0.23 33.69 31.31
CA ASN A 756 -1.00 33.94 30.57
C ASN A 756 -1.12 35.36 29.99
N GLU A 757 -0.03 36.13 29.99
CA GLU A 757 0.02 37.47 29.39
C GLU A 757 -0.01 37.36 27.86
N PRO A 758 -0.77 38.24 27.17
CA PRO A 758 -0.80 38.25 25.71
C PRO A 758 0.57 38.57 25.14
N ILE A 759 0.83 38.07 23.94
CA ILE A 759 2.04 38.42 23.19
C ILE A 759 2.16 39.96 23.07
N PRO A 760 3.33 40.54 23.41
CA PRO A 760 3.52 41.98 23.29
C PRO A 760 3.30 42.48 21.87
N GLU A 761 2.62 43.62 21.73
CA GLU A 761 2.29 44.22 20.44
C GLU A 761 3.55 44.60 19.63
N ASP A 762 4.62 45.02 20.31
CA ASP A 762 5.90 45.30 19.68
C ASP A 762 6.58 44.04 19.14
N LEU A 763 6.40 42.89 19.82
CA LEU A 763 6.92 41.61 19.36
C LEU A 763 6.14 41.12 18.14
N LEU A 764 4.81 41.25 18.12
CA LEU A 764 3.99 40.99 16.93
C LEU A 764 4.40 41.85 15.74
N GLN A 765 4.66 43.14 15.96
CA GLN A 765 5.11 44.02 14.88
C GLN A 765 6.45 43.56 14.30
N ARG A 766 7.39 43.12 15.13
CA ARG A 766 8.69 42.58 14.66
C ARG A 766 8.53 41.32 13.81
N VAL A 767 7.57 40.43 14.15
CA VAL A 767 7.25 39.26 13.32
C VAL A 767 6.79 39.69 11.92
N ILE A 768 5.93 40.70 11.86
CA ILE A 768 5.39 41.23 10.61
C ILE A 768 6.49 41.93 9.81
N ASP A 769 7.32 42.75 10.47
CA ASP A 769 8.42 43.45 9.81
C ASP A 769 9.46 42.47 9.24
N ALA A 770 9.65 41.32 9.90
CA ALA A 770 10.54 40.26 9.46
C ALA A 770 9.89 39.24 8.50
N SER A 771 8.59 39.33 8.20
CA SER A 771 7.86 38.27 7.48
C SER A 771 8.37 38.03 6.06
N ASN A 772 8.93 39.08 5.44
CA ASN A 772 9.49 39.03 4.09
C ASN A 772 11.03 38.95 4.09
N PHE A 773 11.67 38.72 5.26
CA PHE A 773 13.11 38.56 5.33
C PHE A 773 13.56 37.31 4.56
N ASN A 774 14.54 37.46 3.65
CA ASN A 774 15.05 36.41 2.77
C ASN A 774 13.97 35.71 1.91
N VAL A 775 12.84 36.39 1.65
CA VAL A 775 11.73 35.82 0.89
C VAL A 775 12.11 35.54 -0.56
N ALA A 776 13.03 36.33 -1.14
CA ALA A 776 13.47 36.12 -2.51
C ALA A 776 14.44 34.96 -2.65
N TYR A 777 15.36 34.78 -1.70
CA TYR A 777 16.16 33.56 -1.57
C TYR A 777 15.28 32.33 -1.44
N ALA A 778 14.27 32.36 -0.55
CA ALA A 778 13.34 31.25 -0.36
C ALA A 778 12.52 30.96 -1.63
N CYS A 779 12.12 32.00 -2.38
CA CYS A 779 11.47 31.83 -3.66
C CYS A 779 12.37 31.11 -4.67
N LEU A 780 13.60 31.56 -4.87
CA LEU A 780 14.54 30.94 -5.81
C LEU A 780 14.86 29.48 -5.43
N ARG A 781 14.95 29.16 -4.14
CA ARG A 781 15.06 27.78 -3.66
C ARG A 781 13.85 26.93 -4.06
N GLN A 782 12.62 27.44 -3.92
CA GLN A 782 11.45 26.71 -4.39
C GLN A 782 11.40 26.56 -5.91
N LEU A 783 11.86 27.58 -6.65
CA LEU A 783 11.98 27.51 -8.10
C LEU A 783 13.02 26.47 -8.53
N SER A 784 14.13 26.31 -7.81
CA SER A 784 15.16 25.31 -8.14
C SER A 784 14.58 23.89 -8.14
N PHE A 785 13.74 23.57 -7.16
CA PHE A 785 13.00 22.30 -7.12
C PHE A 785 11.98 22.16 -8.25
N GLY A 786 11.25 23.23 -8.59
CA GLY A 786 10.31 23.23 -9.72
C GLY A 786 11.00 23.02 -11.07
N PHE A 787 12.15 23.68 -11.29
CA PHE A 787 12.96 23.49 -12.49
C PHE A 787 13.58 22.08 -12.55
N LEU A 788 14.07 21.55 -11.43
CA LEU A 788 14.60 20.19 -11.33
C LEU A 788 13.54 19.13 -11.67
N ASP A 789 12.35 19.24 -11.09
CA ASP A 789 11.22 18.36 -11.38
C ASP A 789 10.88 18.37 -12.88
N MET A 790 10.66 19.56 -13.43
CA MET A 790 10.34 19.68 -14.86
C MET A 790 11.48 19.17 -15.75
N ALA A 791 12.74 19.44 -15.39
CA ALA A 791 13.89 18.91 -16.10
C ALA A 791 13.92 17.38 -16.15
N TRP A 792 13.55 16.67 -15.06
CA TRP A 792 13.47 15.22 -15.07
C TRP A 792 12.35 14.69 -15.99
N TYR A 793 11.19 15.36 -16.01
CA TYR A 793 9.98 14.82 -16.63
C TYR A 793 9.62 15.36 -18.01
N THR A 794 10.34 16.36 -18.53
CA THR A 794 10.26 16.78 -19.95
C THR A 794 11.25 16.04 -20.86
N ARG A 795 11.99 15.07 -20.31
CA ARG A 795 12.95 14.25 -21.07
C ARG A 795 12.23 13.33 -22.04
N ARG A 796 12.85 13.08 -23.19
CA ARG A 796 12.32 12.20 -24.25
C ARG A 796 13.21 11.00 -24.58
N GLU A 797 14.37 10.93 -23.95
CA GLU A 797 15.36 9.87 -24.14
C GLU A 797 15.75 9.28 -22.78
N SER A 798 16.17 8.02 -22.75
CA SER A 798 16.61 7.36 -21.51
C SER A 798 17.78 8.09 -20.86
N PHE A 799 17.82 8.11 -19.53
CA PHE A 799 18.92 8.67 -18.73
C PHE A 799 19.86 7.58 -18.26
N GLU A 800 21.14 7.69 -18.62
CA GLU A 800 22.20 6.79 -18.16
C GLU A 800 23.37 7.56 -17.51
N GLY A 801 23.23 8.88 -17.31
CA GLY A 801 24.27 9.77 -16.80
C GLY A 801 24.40 9.78 -15.27
N ASP A 802 25.20 10.71 -14.75
CA ASP A 802 25.31 10.97 -13.31
C ASP A 802 24.15 11.87 -12.84
N VAL A 803 23.41 11.39 -11.83
CA VAL A 803 22.22 12.06 -11.29
C VAL A 803 22.55 13.43 -10.69
N ARG A 804 23.72 13.58 -10.06
CA ARG A 804 24.17 14.85 -9.46
C ARG A 804 24.51 15.85 -10.53
N GLU A 805 25.25 15.45 -11.56
CA GLU A 805 25.55 16.34 -12.69
C GLU A 805 24.26 16.85 -13.34
N TYR A 806 23.28 15.98 -13.53
CA TYR A 806 21.97 16.37 -14.09
C TYR A 806 21.23 17.37 -13.19
N GLU A 807 21.21 17.14 -11.88
CA GLU A 807 20.63 18.07 -10.91
C GLU A 807 21.33 19.43 -10.91
N HIS A 808 22.67 19.41 -10.90
CA HIS A 808 23.48 20.63 -10.90
C HIS A 808 23.18 21.49 -12.13
N GLU A 809 23.09 20.87 -13.31
CA GLU A 809 22.69 21.56 -14.55
C GLU A 809 21.29 22.17 -14.43
N ALA A 810 20.32 21.45 -13.87
CA ALA A 810 18.95 21.94 -13.71
C ALA A 810 18.85 23.14 -12.74
N TRP A 811 19.71 23.20 -11.72
CA TRP A 811 19.71 24.27 -10.72
C TRP A 811 20.47 25.53 -11.10
N LYS A 812 21.32 25.50 -12.14
CA LYS A 812 22.20 26.64 -12.53
C LYS A 812 21.51 28.01 -12.54
N ARG A 813 20.28 28.07 -13.04
CA ARG A 813 19.53 29.34 -13.18
C ARG A 813 19.05 29.93 -11.85
N THR A 814 18.96 29.11 -10.81
CA THR A 814 18.44 29.44 -9.48
C THR A 814 19.53 29.38 -8.39
N GLN A 815 20.76 29.00 -8.76
CA GLN A 815 21.84 28.78 -7.81
C GLN A 815 22.35 30.11 -7.24
N LEU A 816 22.20 30.29 -5.93
CA LEU A 816 22.61 31.50 -5.21
C LEU A 816 23.84 31.31 -4.32
N LEU A 817 24.07 30.09 -3.82
CA LEU A 817 25.18 29.73 -2.95
C LEU A 817 26.16 28.82 -3.69
N PRO A 818 27.39 28.59 -3.18
CA PRO A 818 28.27 27.58 -3.74
C PRO A 818 27.62 26.20 -3.79
N GLN A 819 27.72 25.52 -4.93
CA GLN A 819 27.22 24.15 -5.08
C GLN A 819 28.24 23.14 -4.53
N ILE A 820 27.76 22.15 -3.76
CA ILE A 820 28.61 21.11 -3.17
C ILE A 820 28.53 19.85 -4.04
N GLU A 821 29.66 19.44 -4.59
CA GLU A 821 29.74 18.37 -5.61
C GLU A 821 29.19 17.02 -5.12
N ASP A 822 29.34 16.73 -3.82
CA ASP A 822 28.96 15.45 -3.23
C ASP A 822 27.51 15.41 -2.72
N THR A 823 26.70 16.44 -2.96
CA THR A 823 25.29 16.50 -2.49
C THR A 823 24.30 16.19 -3.62
N CYS A 824 23.11 15.69 -3.27
CA CYS A 824 22.05 15.42 -4.23
C CYS A 824 20.67 15.47 -3.56
N MET A 825 19.80 16.39 -3.98
CA MET A 825 18.42 16.43 -3.51
C MET A 825 17.58 15.34 -4.16
N THR A 826 17.81 15.04 -5.43
CA THR A 826 16.99 14.15 -6.27
C THR A 826 16.77 12.77 -5.62
N VAL A 827 17.79 12.22 -4.96
CA VAL A 827 17.76 10.90 -4.32
C VAL A 827 16.97 10.84 -3.00
N GLN A 828 16.61 12.00 -2.45
CA GLN A 828 15.80 12.17 -1.25
C GLN A 828 14.52 12.98 -1.51
N PHE A 829 14.26 13.35 -2.77
CA PHE A 829 13.15 14.20 -3.15
C PHE A 829 11.82 13.42 -3.27
N GLY A 830 11.31 13.01 -2.11
CA GLY A 830 10.08 12.20 -1.98
C GLY A 830 8.89 12.75 -2.76
N HIS A 831 8.71 14.08 -2.80
CA HIS A 831 7.60 14.72 -3.53
C HIS A 831 7.48 14.24 -4.99
N ILE A 832 8.60 14.18 -5.70
CA ILE A 832 8.61 13.86 -7.14
C ILE A 832 8.99 12.41 -7.42
N MET A 833 9.61 11.70 -6.46
CA MET A 833 10.04 10.31 -6.65
C MET A 833 9.04 9.31 -6.09
N SER A 834 8.53 9.53 -4.87
CA SER A 834 7.61 8.62 -4.18
C SER A 834 6.25 9.21 -3.81
N GLY A 835 6.01 10.50 -4.11
CA GLY A 835 4.77 11.23 -3.89
C GLY A 835 4.06 11.60 -5.20
N GLY A 836 3.02 12.43 -5.09
CA GLY A 836 2.16 12.81 -6.23
C GLY A 836 2.59 14.03 -7.04
N TYR A 837 3.82 14.55 -6.84
CA TYR A 837 4.29 15.81 -7.46
C TYR A 837 5.29 15.59 -8.61
N SER A 838 5.40 14.39 -9.19
CA SER A 838 6.20 14.20 -10.43
C SER A 838 5.60 15.00 -11.59
N ALA A 839 6.40 15.88 -12.21
CA ALA A 839 5.95 16.93 -13.11
C ALA A 839 4.83 17.79 -12.50
N GLY A 840 5.01 18.16 -11.23
CA GLY A 840 4.00 18.74 -10.38
C GLY A 840 4.53 19.59 -9.22
N TYR A 841 5.84 19.67 -8.97
CA TYR A 841 6.35 20.44 -7.83
C TYR A 841 6.10 21.95 -7.97
N TYR A 842 6.00 22.45 -9.22
CA TYR A 842 5.58 23.83 -9.49
C TYR A 842 4.21 24.19 -8.87
N SER A 843 3.39 23.19 -8.54
CA SER A 843 2.07 23.35 -7.91
C SER A 843 2.11 24.24 -6.67
N TYR A 844 3.18 24.19 -5.87
CA TYR A 844 3.35 25.07 -4.72
C TYR A 844 3.37 26.55 -5.10
N LYS A 845 4.15 26.93 -6.13
CA LYS A 845 4.21 28.32 -6.61
C LYS A 845 2.98 28.70 -7.44
N TRP A 846 2.37 27.74 -8.13
CA TRP A 846 1.11 27.97 -8.84
C TRP A 846 -0.02 28.30 -7.87
N ALA A 847 -0.15 27.51 -6.80
CA ALA A 847 -1.10 27.75 -5.74
C ALA A 847 -0.76 29.00 -4.92
N GLU A 848 0.52 29.33 -4.73
CA GLU A 848 0.91 30.56 -4.03
C GLU A 848 0.53 31.84 -4.82
N VAL A 849 0.35 31.72 -6.13
CA VAL A 849 -0.23 32.82 -6.92
C VAL A 849 -1.74 32.89 -6.69
N LEU A 850 -2.43 31.75 -6.62
CA LEU A 850 -3.86 31.68 -6.32
C LEU A 850 -4.15 32.20 -4.89
N ASP A 851 -3.32 31.83 -3.91
CA ASP A 851 -3.52 32.09 -2.49
C ASP A 851 -3.34 33.58 -2.17
N ALA A 852 -2.27 34.20 -2.65
CA ALA A 852 -1.99 35.61 -2.41
C ALA A 852 -3.10 36.49 -3.00
N ASP A 853 -3.57 36.13 -4.19
CA ASP A 853 -4.67 36.85 -4.84
C ASP A 853 -6.02 36.56 -4.15
N ALA A 854 -6.29 35.33 -3.70
CA ALA A 854 -7.50 35.00 -2.95
C ALA A 854 -7.54 35.69 -1.58
N PHE A 855 -6.43 35.68 -0.85
CA PHE A 855 -6.32 36.29 0.48
C PHE A 855 -6.39 37.83 0.40
N SER A 856 -6.00 38.44 -0.72
CA SER A 856 -6.17 39.88 -0.93
C SER A 856 -7.63 40.34 -0.72
N VAL A 857 -8.61 39.50 -1.08
CA VAL A 857 -10.04 39.79 -0.87
C VAL A 857 -10.39 39.80 0.63
N PHE A 858 -9.78 38.92 1.42
CA PHE A 858 -9.92 38.94 2.88
C PHE A 858 -9.27 40.19 3.47
N LYS A 859 -8.08 40.59 3.00
CA LYS A 859 -7.44 41.85 3.45
C LYS A 859 -8.29 43.08 3.13
N GLU A 860 -8.87 43.15 1.94
CA GLU A 860 -9.73 44.27 1.51
C GLU A 860 -11.03 44.38 2.31
N LYS A 861 -11.65 43.24 2.66
CA LYS A 861 -12.98 43.20 3.29
C LYS A 861 -12.95 42.92 4.80
N GLY A 862 -11.77 42.71 5.37
CA GLY A 862 -11.53 42.28 6.74
C GLY A 862 -11.24 40.77 6.83
N ILE A 863 -10.17 40.40 7.54
CA ILE A 863 -9.65 39.02 7.56
C ILE A 863 -10.65 37.99 8.12
N PHE A 864 -11.58 38.42 8.99
CA PHE A 864 -12.65 37.58 9.54
C PHE A 864 -13.99 37.76 8.83
N ASN A 865 -14.01 38.27 7.59
CA ASN A 865 -15.25 38.52 6.88
C ASN A 865 -15.97 37.21 6.52
N LYS A 866 -17.08 36.94 7.24
CA LYS A 866 -17.90 35.73 7.07
C LYS A 866 -18.50 35.59 5.68
N ASN A 867 -18.79 36.68 4.96
CA ASN A 867 -19.34 36.59 3.61
C ASN A 867 -18.26 36.13 2.60
N VAL A 868 -17.02 36.60 2.77
CA VAL A 868 -15.89 36.13 1.95
C VAL A 868 -15.59 34.67 2.28
N ALA A 869 -15.55 34.31 3.57
CA ALA A 869 -15.38 32.92 4.00
C ALA A 869 -16.48 32.00 3.45
N GLN A 870 -17.76 32.39 3.55
CA GLN A 870 -18.87 31.62 3.00
C GLN A 870 -18.74 31.48 1.47
N SER A 871 -18.38 32.54 0.75
CA SER A 871 -18.11 32.46 -0.69
C SER A 871 -16.97 31.50 -1.01
N PHE A 872 -15.89 31.50 -0.22
CA PHE A 872 -14.78 30.56 -0.38
C PHE A 872 -15.22 29.12 -0.11
N ARG A 873 -16.02 28.88 0.94
CA ARG A 873 -16.62 27.57 1.23
C ARG A 873 -17.50 27.08 0.08
N ASP A 874 -18.37 27.93 -0.43
CA ASP A 874 -19.37 27.57 -1.45
C ASP A 874 -18.76 27.34 -2.84
N ASN A 875 -17.66 28.03 -3.15
CA ASN A 875 -17.03 27.95 -4.47
C ASN A 875 -15.77 27.07 -4.51
N ILE A 876 -15.08 26.90 -3.40
CA ILE A 876 -13.80 26.17 -3.34
C ILE A 876 -13.95 24.93 -2.45
N LEU A 877 -14.11 25.11 -1.14
CA LEU A 877 -13.97 24.01 -0.16
C LEU A 877 -15.05 22.92 -0.27
N SER A 878 -16.26 23.26 -0.72
CA SER A 878 -17.36 22.29 -0.81
C SER A 878 -17.44 21.54 -2.14
N LYS A 879 -16.64 21.96 -3.14
CA LYS A 879 -16.84 21.56 -4.53
C LYS A 879 -16.01 20.38 -4.96
N GLY A 880 -14.87 20.13 -4.31
CA GLY A 880 -13.94 19.08 -4.72
C GLY A 880 -13.68 19.09 -6.23
N GLY A 881 -13.54 17.91 -6.83
CA GLY A 881 -13.27 17.71 -8.26
C GLY A 881 -14.47 17.81 -9.21
N THR A 882 -15.60 18.36 -8.77
CA THR A 882 -16.86 18.40 -9.54
C THR A 882 -16.81 19.30 -10.76
N GLU A 883 -15.94 20.32 -10.77
CA GLU A 883 -15.78 21.26 -11.89
C GLU A 883 -14.30 21.60 -12.10
N HIS A 884 -13.99 22.27 -13.22
CA HIS A 884 -12.62 22.71 -13.49
C HIS A 884 -12.21 23.81 -12.48
N PRO A 885 -11.03 23.71 -11.84
CA PRO A 885 -10.67 24.62 -10.74
C PRO A 885 -10.61 26.10 -11.12
N MET A 886 -10.22 26.44 -12.35
CA MET A 886 -10.25 27.83 -12.83
C MET A 886 -11.67 28.42 -12.84
N VAL A 887 -12.69 27.59 -13.08
CA VAL A 887 -14.09 28.04 -13.05
C VAL A 887 -14.55 28.29 -11.61
N LEU A 888 -14.12 27.42 -10.68
CA LEU A 888 -14.34 27.59 -9.24
C LEU A 888 -13.66 28.86 -8.71
N TYR A 889 -12.39 29.05 -9.08
CA TYR A 889 -11.61 30.22 -8.70
C TYR A 889 -12.22 31.52 -9.22
N LYS A 890 -12.58 31.60 -10.50
CA LYS A 890 -13.23 32.78 -11.09
C LYS A 890 -14.56 33.12 -10.40
N ARG A 891 -15.35 32.13 -9.99
CA ARG A 891 -16.60 32.36 -9.25
C ARG A 891 -16.35 32.97 -7.87
N PHE A 892 -15.31 32.54 -7.18
CA PHE A 892 -14.90 33.14 -5.90
C PHE A 892 -14.29 34.54 -6.09
N ARG A 893 -13.27 34.64 -6.96
CA ARG A 893 -12.37 35.78 -7.08
C ARG A 893 -12.89 36.90 -7.99
N GLY A 894 -13.64 36.55 -9.02
CA GLY A 894 -14.12 37.45 -10.09
C GLY A 894 -13.21 37.53 -11.32
N GLN A 895 -11.98 37.03 -11.24
CA GLN A 895 -11.00 37.06 -12.34
C GLN A 895 -10.04 35.86 -12.30
N GLU A 896 -9.18 35.77 -13.31
CA GLU A 896 -8.00 34.89 -13.28
C GLU A 896 -6.93 35.44 -12.33
N PRO A 897 -6.15 34.56 -11.68
CA PRO A 897 -5.08 34.98 -10.80
C PRO A 897 -3.92 35.60 -11.58
N THR A 898 -3.15 36.47 -10.93
CA THR A 898 -1.91 37.04 -11.49
C THR A 898 -0.82 37.05 -10.43
N ILE A 899 0.45 37.00 -10.86
CA ILE A 899 1.59 37.04 -9.92
C ILE A 899 1.65 38.36 -9.12
N ASP A 900 0.95 39.41 -9.56
CA ASP A 900 1.00 40.74 -8.96
C ASP A 900 0.64 40.75 -7.48
N ALA A 901 -0.35 39.95 -7.05
CA ALA A 901 -0.73 39.85 -5.65
C ALA A 901 0.40 39.24 -4.81
N LEU A 902 1.04 38.18 -5.33
CA LEU A 902 2.18 37.53 -4.71
C LEU A 902 3.40 38.47 -4.62
N LEU A 903 3.71 39.19 -5.69
CA LEU A 903 4.81 40.15 -5.70
C LEU A 903 4.62 41.28 -4.68
N LYS A 904 3.38 41.78 -4.53
CA LYS A 904 3.04 42.78 -3.51
C LYS A 904 3.13 42.21 -2.10
N ARG A 905 2.59 41.01 -1.86
CA ARG A 905 2.65 40.34 -0.55
C ARG A 905 4.10 40.19 -0.09
N ASN A 906 4.97 39.76 -0.99
CA ASN A 906 6.37 39.47 -0.69
C ASN A 906 7.28 40.70 -0.80
N GLY A 907 6.74 41.91 -1.02
CA GLY A 907 7.52 43.15 -1.08
C GLY A 907 8.50 43.25 -2.25
N ILE A 908 8.24 42.52 -3.35
CA ILE A 908 9.05 42.54 -4.57
C ILE A 908 8.64 43.69 -5.51
N LYS A 909 7.35 44.05 -5.49
CA LYS A 909 6.76 45.11 -6.32
C LYS A 909 6.33 46.31 -5.50
#